data_AF-A0A2K5E9L8-F1
#
_entry.id   AF-A0A2K5E9L8-F1
#
_cell.length_a   1.000
_cell.length_b   1.000
_cell.length_c   1.000
_cell.angle_alpha   90.00
_cell.angle_beta   90.00
_cell.angle_gamma   90.00
#
_symmetry.space_group_name_H-M   'P 1'
#
loop_
_entity.id
_entity.type
_entity.pdbx_description
1 polymer ?
#
loop_
_entity_poly.entity_id
_entity_poly.type
_entity_poly.pdbx_seq_one_letter_code
_entity_poly.pdbx_strand_id
1 'polypeptide(L)'
;MPEKKTISSSSTRDDQTKIGLTCQEVKALREKTWSRTNEGNVTSQSLVLYGASKETSESFHESKMTNTEGVNKGIYFSYPCRRHSCALVNIPAPCVNKMISHIQDVESKIQEHLKRFETSFEEWSRTSSTKDLKEDWSIAIPVKEAKPEERDEKCPELKQEMETLLSEAVQLIKSLETDRAEAEEALKRQRSRKNVVNMKIDSWSVWKLQELPLAVQKEHEAYLRDVIELQWHLEDKANQLQQFEKQKTELEEANVKIQADIDYMNEHGPLLDSKRNQELQDLKSCYKQKKEVRDLHRKINEELEEVLKVCENVRLKAQVKEERDKDIDQDEKSIEAYKKEIDRLNELFGHYSSSVISVNIDIEKKEDEVTEIIRETKSSTNELNSLSKKLEDLRRVHDQLTRRKKSHENQYLEAVSSFYAAKKTWDIELSDVAKDYSDISFTCTQLMEENKKLEIDINTMTEKINESIKKKSEHESAIKSLTKMKLQNDKHLKNIYKEVYRIGTLFHLSKRKTDEMEDKIAEVRRKFKGREEFLKKLTRGKVSAGMVLQEKLYAMHEVQALERKELMKKRAICTISLAELEESLHQLEDETERIRNLYKEHSAILDNILEQKDDIRKKMEKIKKKLRKKGKKILDALTETESKRSLIFNDLEVTKSKTVMFFAKINELNEELKAKEEEKKGFEQTLEMLKNKFISMRFKREHAQTVFDHFMQEKKDCEERLFEEDQRFRVLLAVRQKTLQHTQKIVADSLEENLRLALEYQQLQNTFLREKDNYFNIYDKQLSLDTSIKDKKQLCQLQRRMHRLWQEHFKLVVLFSQMRLANFQTDSQESIQKILAVQNQYDLEKE
;
A
#
# COMPACT_ATOMS: atom_id res chain seq x y z
N MET A 1 33.55 48.59 28.67
CA MET A 1 34.91 48.80 29.25
C MET A 1 35.44 47.44 29.70
N PRO A 2 36.76 47.20 29.66
CA PRO A 2 37.34 45.91 30.03
C PRO A 2 37.79 45.88 31.49
N GLU A 3 37.86 44.69 32.09
CA GLU A 3 38.85 44.45 33.15
C GLU A 3 39.41 43.02 33.04
N LYS A 4 40.72 42.91 32.83
CA LYS A 4 41.48 41.66 32.92
C LYS A 4 42.08 41.58 34.33
N LYS A 5 42.12 40.40 34.94
CA LYS A 5 43.11 40.08 35.97
C LYS A 5 43.61 38.64 35.83
N THR A 6 44.79 38.52 35.24
CA THR A 6 45.64 37.32 35.27
C THR A 6 46.48 37.33 36.54
N ILE A 7 46.58 36.19 37.22
CA ILE A 7 47.71 35.83 38.09
C ILE A 7 48.12 34.41 37.71
N SER A 8 49.42 34.13 37.71
CA SER A 8 50.02 32.81 37.44
C SER A 8 51.15 32.54 38.42
N SER A 9 51.42 31.26 38.71
CA SER A 9 52.77 30.72 38.94
C SER A 9 52.75 29.25 39.39
N SER A 10 53.50 28.38 38.68
CA SER A 10 54.43 27.34 39.20
C SER A 10 54.00 26.31 40.29
N SER A 11 54.54 25.08 40.35
CA SER A 11 55.39 24.29 39.43
C SER A 11 55.71 22.92 40.05
N THR A 12 55.55 21.81 39.31
CA THR A 12 56.50 20.66 39.35
C THR A 12 56.37 19.76 38.10
N ARG A 13 57.50 19.17 37.68
CA ARG A 13 57.67 18.18 36.60
C ARG A 13 58.29 16.90 37.17
N ASP A 14 58.26 15.72 36.51
CA ASP A 14 57.34 15.25 35.44
C ASP A 14 56.46 14.11 36.04
N ASP A 15 56.51 12.79 35.78
CA ASP A 15 57.11 11.94 34.73
C ASP A 15 56.42 10.55 34.69
N GLN A 16 56.72 9.75 33.64
CA GLN A 16 56.55 8.29 33.52
C GLN A 16 55.24 7.69 34.11
N THR A 17 54.23 7.36 33.29
CA THR A 17 54.38 6.25 32.32
C THR A 17 53.37 6.25 31.16
N LYS A 18 53.92 6.04 29.95
CA LYS A 18 53.38 5.47 28.70
C LYS A 18 51.84 5.35 28.46
N ILE A 19 51.44 6.00 27.36
CA ILE A 19 50.50 5.53 26.34
C ILE A 19 49.03 5.38 26.77
N GLY A 20 48.27 6.48 26.65
CA GLY A 20 46.85 6.44 26.34
C GLY A 20 46.63 6.79 24.86
N LEU A 21 46.25 5.81 24.02
CA LEU A 21 45.72 6.08 22.68
C LEU A 21 44.37 6.80 22.81
N THR A 22 44.11 7.80 21.96
CA THR A 22 42.87 8.57 22.07
C THR A 22 41.67 7.76 21.59
N CYS A 23 40.49 8.03 22.16
CA CYS A 23 39.27 7.29 21.85
C CYS A 23 38.85 7.39 20.36
N GLN A 24 39.30 8.44 19.65
CA GLN A 24 39.09 8.61 18.22
C GLN A 24 39.94 7.64 17.38
N GLU A 25 41.19 7.37 17.76
CA GLU A 25 42.07 6.41 17.07
C GLU A 25 41.55 4.97 17.24
N VAL A 26 41.05 4.63 18.43
CA VAL A 26 40.40 3.32 18.70
C VAL A 26 39.13 3.15 17.86
N LYS A 27 38.36 4.23 17.63
CA LYS A 27 37.17 4.19 16.77
C LYS A 27 37.54 3.97 15.30
N ALA A 28 38.52 4.71 14.78
CA ALA A 28 39.02 4.55 13.41
C ALA A 28 39.61 3.15 13.13
N LEU A 29 40.22 2.50 14.13
CA LEU A 29 40.70 1.13 14.03
C LEU A 29 39.57 0.09 14.06
N ARG A 30 38.49 0.31 14.83
CA ARG A 30 37.29 -0.56 14.79
C ARG A 30 36.59 -0.51 13.44
N GLU A 31 36.37 0.67 12.88
CA GLU A 31 35.70 0.84 11.59
C GLU A 31 36.51 0.22 10.43
N LYS A 32 37.85 0.21 10.53
CA LYS A 32 38.73 -0.52 9.59
C LYS A 32 38.81 -2.03 9.82
N THR A 33 38.53 -2.55 11.02
CA THR A 33 38.51 -4.01 11.25
C THR A 33 37.17 -4.64 10.92
N TRP A 34 36.05 -3.96 11.18
CA TRP A 34 34.71 -4.50 10.89
C TRP A 34 34.49 -4.74 9.38
N SER A 35 35.03 -3.85 8.54
CA SER A 35 35.01 -3.94 7.08
C SER A 35 35.88 -5.07 6.48
N ARG A 36 36.45 -5.97 7.31
CA ARG A 36 37.42 -6.99 6.85
C ARG A 36 37.21 -8.40 7.42
N THR A 37 36.13 -8.65 8.15
CA THR A 37 35.80 -9.96 8.75
C THR A 37 34.53 -10.62 8.22
N ASN A 38 33.80 -9.99 7.29
CA ASN A 38 32.53 -10.50 6.75
C ASN A 38 32.63 -11.16 5.35
N GLU A 39 33.82 -11.35 4.79
CA GLU A 39 34.03 -12.06 3.50
C GLU A 39 34.12 -13.59 3.65
N GLY A 40 33.88 -14.14 4.85
CA GLY A 40 34.05 -15.56 5.15
C GLY A 40 32.99 -16.15 6.07
N ASN A 41 31.75 -16.31 5.56
CA ASN A 41 30.80 -17.41 5.87
C ASN A 41 29.36 -17.08 5.40
N VAL A 42 29.12 -17.02 4.08
CA VAL A 42 27.77 -17.07 3.50
C VAL A 42 27.75 -18.06 2.32
N THR A 43 27.94 -19.34 2.61
CA THR A 43 27.98 -20.42 1.62
C THR A 43 26.85 -21.44 1.86
N SER A 44 25.60 -21.03 1.63
CA SER A 44 24.43 -21.88 1.30
C SER A 44 23.16 -21.04 1.23
N GLN A 45 22.25 -21.35 0.29
CA GLN A 45 20.88 -20.82 0.17
C GLN A 45 20.77 -19.27 0.11
N SER A 46 20.55 -18.63 -1.04
CA SER A 46 19.32 -18.76 -1.83
C SER A 46 19.36 -17.90 -3.11
N LEU A 47 18.56 -18.32 -4.11
CA LEU A 47 18.03 -17.58 -5.28
C LEU A 47 18.99 -16.88 -6.27
N VAL A 48 18.69 -17.09 -7.55
CA VAL A 48 19.43 -16.58 -8.71
C VAL A 48 19.06 -15.11 -8.98
N LEU A 49 20.05 -14.22 -8.95
CA LEU A 49 19.98 -12.91 -9.58
C LEU A 49 20.16 -13.07 -11.10
N TYR A 50 19.07 -12.93 -11.87
CA TYR A 50 19.18 -12.74 -13.32
C TYR A 50 19.44 -11.25 -13.61
N GLY A 51 20.51 -10.96 -14.35
CA GLY A 51 20.94 -9.57 -14.59
C GLY A 51 20.00 -8.80 -15.50
N ALA A 52 19.79 -7.51 -15.20
CA ALA A 52 19.09 -6.61 -16.11
C ALA A 52 19.88 -6.46 -17.43
N SER A 53 19.21 -6.68 -18.57
CA SER A 53 19.82 -6.46 -19.88
C SER A 53 20.12 -4.97 -20.09
N LYS A 54 21.30 -4.68 -20.65
CA LYS A 54 21.56 -3.39 -21.28
C LYS A 54 21.05 -3.47 -22.72
N GLU A 55 19.82 -3.00 -22.95
CA GLU A 55 19.39 -2.67 -24.31
C GLU A 55 19.38 -1.16 -24.53
N THR A 56 19.75 -0.83 -25.76
CA THR A 56 20.16 0.49 -26.23
C THR A 56 19.03 1.50 -26.29
N SER A 57 19.39 2.77 -26.16
CA SER A 57 18.51 3.90 -26.45
C SER A 57 18.08 3.90 -27.91
N GLU A 58 16.91 3.35 -28.23
CA GLU A 58 16.18 3.69 -29.46
C GLU A 58 15.11 4.76 -29.18
N SER A 59 15.09 5.79 -30.01
CA SER A 59 14.14 6.89 -29.90
C SER A 59 12.77 6.46 -30.40
N PHE A 60 11.81 6.24 -29.49
CA PHE A 60 10.40 6.10 -29.86
C PHE A 60 9.94 7.35 -30.62
N HIS A 61 9.73 7.20 -31.93
CA HIS A 61 9.09 8.23 -32.72
C HIS A 61 7.63 8.35 -32.29
N GLU A 62 7.23 9.59 -32.04
CA GLU A 62 5.91 10.01 -31.62
C GLU A 62 4.80 9.47 -32.55
N SER A 63 4.05 8.47 -32.07
CA SER A 63 2.91 7.89 -32.80
C SER A 63 1.81 8.93 -32.96
N LYS A 64 1.80 9.59 -34.12
CA LYS A 64 0.77 10.56 -34.52
C LYS A 64 -0.61 9.93 -34.39
N MET A 65 -1.42 10.39 -33.44
CA MET A 65 -2.83 10.03 -33.38
C MET A 65 -3.54 10.49 -34.65
N THR A 66 -4.12 9.53 -35.37
CA THR A 66 -4.92 9.77 -36.57
C THR A 66 -6.35 10.15 -36.16
N ASN A 67 -6.58 11.45 -35.98
CA ASN A 67 -7.88 12.03 -35.59
C ASN A 67 -9.07 11.40 -36.34
N THR A 68 -9.92 10.67 -35.63
CA THR A 68 -11.05 9.90 -36.19
C THR A 68 -12.33 10.72 -36.39
N GLU A 69 -12.33 12.01 -36.07
CA GLU A 69 -13.48 12.92 -36.25
C GLU A 69 -13.76 13.30 -37.71
N GLY A 70 -12.85 13.03 -38.64
CA GLY A 70 -13.00 13.34 -40.06
C GLY A 70 -14.05 12.51 -40.83
N VAL A 71 -14.68 11.51 -40.19
CA VAL A 71 -15.44 10.45 -40.86
C VAL A 71 -16.96 10.53 -40.60
N ASN A 72 -17.57 11.69 -40.88
CA ASN A 72 -19.04 11.80 -40.95
C ASN A 72 -19.59 12.87 -41.91
N LYS A 73 -18.86 13.15 -43.01
CA LYS A 73 -19.46 13.83 -44.19
C LYS A 73 -19.96 12.75 -45.15
N GLY A 74 -21.28 12.75 -45.38
CA GLY A 74 -21.99 11.63 -46.01
C GLY A 74 -21.51 11.27 -47.43
N ILE A 75 -21.70 10.01 -47.81
CA ILE A 75 -21.28 9.46 -49.12
C ILE A 75 -22.21 9.99 -50.23
N TYR A 76 -21.96 11.21 -50.68
CA TYR A 76 -22.71 11.82 -51.78
C TYR A 76 -22.23 11.26 -53.12
N PHE A 77 -23.08 10.48 -53.79
CA PHE A 77 -22.79 9.86 -55.09
C PHE A 77 -22.98 10.83 -56.28
N SER A 78 -22.47 12.05 -56.17
CA SER A 78 -22.44 13.00 -57.29
C SER A 78 -21.41 12.58 -58.34
N TYR A 79 -21.89 12.22 -59.54
CA TYR A 79 -21.06 12.06 -60.74
C TYR A 79 -20.61 13.43 -61.26
N PRO A 80 -19.30 13.76 -61.31
CA PRO A 80 -18.85 15.15 -61.58
C PRO A 80 -19.02 15.65 -63.02
N CYS A 81 -19.39 14.80 -63.98
CA CYS A 81 -19.35 15.08 -65.41
C CYS A 81 -20.71 14.78 -66.07
N ARG A 82 -21.71 15.65 -65.85
CA ARG A 82 -22.99 15.60 -66.57
C ARG A 82 -23.47 17.00 -66.94
N ARG A 83 -23.80 17.20 -68.21
CA ARG A 83 -24.50 18.39 -68.71
C ARG A 83 -25.85 18.56 -67.98
N HIS A 84 -26.23 19.80 -67.64
CA HIS A 84 -27.41 20.11 -66.80
C HIS A 84 -28.71 19.41 -67.23
N SER A 85 -28.91 19.19 -68.54
CA SER A 85 -30.08 18.50 -69.10
C SER A 85 -30.29 17.05 -68.62
N CYS A 86 -29.26 16.41 -68.05
CA CYS A 86 -29.30 15.01 -67.60
C CYS A 86 -28.95 14.85 -66.11
N ALA A 87 -29.17 15.91 -65.32
CA ALA A 87 -29.02 15.90 -63.86
C ALA A 87 -30.23 15.29 -63.11
N LEU A 88 -31.42 15.32 -63.72
CA LEU A 88 -32.68 14.86 -63.09
C LEU A 88 -32.95 13.34 -63.23
N VAL A 89 -32.14 12.60 -63.98
CA VAL A 89 -32.38 11.17 -64.29
C VAL A 89 -31.09 10.39 -64.11
N ASN A 90 -31.07 9.37 -63.24
CA ASN A 90 -29.85 8.61 -62.93
C ASN A 90 -29.27 7.84 -64.13
N ILE A 91 -30.03 7.61 -65.20
CA ILE A 91 -29.63 6.86 -66.40
C ILE A 91 -29.13 7.83 -67.49
N PRO A 92 -28.03 7.55 -68.22
CA PRO A 92 -27.54 8.43 -69.31
C PRO A 92 -28.47 8.54 -70.54
N ALA A 93 -29.45 7.64 -70.65
CA ALA A 93 -30.31 7.46 -71.83
C ALA A 93 -30.94 8.76 -72.40
N PRO A 94 -31.42 9.75 -71.62
CA PRO A 94 -31.99 10.97 -72.21
C PRO A 94 -30.99 11.79 -73.03
N CYS A 95 -29.71 11.84 -72.60
CA CYS A 95 -28.65 12.51 -73.35
C CYS A 95 -28.26 11.70 -74.60
N VAL A 96 -28.10 10.39 -74.47
CA VAL A 96 -27.75 9.49 -75.59
C VAL A 96 -28.85 9.51 -76.66
N ASN A 97 -30.11 9.35 -76.26
CA ASN A 97 -31.25 9.34 -77.20
C ASN A 97 -31.39 10.67 -77.92
N LYS A 98 -31.20 11.81 -77.24
CA LYS A 98 -31.21 13.13 -77.90
C LYS A 98 -30.11 13.23 -78.96
N MET A 99 -28.92 12.69 -78.69
CA MET A 99 -27.81 12.71 -79.64
C MET A 99 -28.06 11.78 -80.84
N ILE A 100 -28.64 10.60 -80.59
CA ILE A 100 -29.11 9.68 -81.66
C ILE A 100 -30.17 10.37 -82.53
N SER A 101 -31.13 11.09 -81.95
CA SER A 101 -32.12 11.84 -82.72
C SER A 101 -31.51 12.96 -83.57
N HIS A 102 -30.44 13.62 -83.11
CA HIS A 102 -29.75 14.64 -83.91
C HIS A 102 -28.92 14.00 -85.05
N ILE A 103 -28.28 12.86 -84.80
CA ILE A 103 -27.63 12.07 -85.86
C ILE A 103 -28.65 11.63 -86.91
N GLN A 104 -29.82 11.12 -86.50
CA GLN A 104 -30.89 10.68 -87.39
C GLN A 104 -31.53 11.83 -88.18
N ASP A 105 -31.64 13.02 -87.59
CA ASP A 105 -32.10 14.24 -88.27
C ASP A 105 -31.10 14.68 -89.36
N VAL A 106 -29.81 14.74 -89.03
CA VAL A 106 -28.73 15.05 -89.99
C VAL A 106 -28.63 13.98 -91.09
N GLU A 107 -28.77 12.70 -90.76
CA GLU A 107 -28.81 11.60 -91.73
C GLU A 107 -30.03 11.74 -92.66
N SER A 108 -31.22 12.02 -92.11
CA SER A 108 -32.46 12.19 -92.88
C SER A 108 -32.35 13.38 -93.85
N LYS A 109 -31.79 14.51 -93.38
CA LYS A 109 -31.47 15.67 -94.23
C LYS A 109 -30.51 15.28 -95.35
N ILE A 110 -29.38 14.62 -95.04
CA ILE A 110 -28.41 14.19 -96.06
C ILE A 110 -29.06 13.26 -97.09
N GLN A 111 -29.87 12.29 -96.66
CA GLN A 111 -30.62 11.41 -97.58
C GLN A 111 -31.66 12.16 -98.42
N GLU A 112 -32.31 13.19 -97.88
CA GLU A 112 -33.25 14.03 -98.65
C GLU A 112 -32.51 14.90 -99.67
N HIS A 113 -31.39 15.52 -99.30
CA HIS A 113 -30.57 16.31 -100.24
C HIS A 113 -29.92 15.43 -101.32
N LEU A 114 -29.48 14.21 -100.99
CA LEU A 114 -29.03 13.23 -101.98
C LEU A 114 -30.16 12.85 -102.94
N LYS A 115 -31.37 12.56 -102.45
CA LYS A 115 -32.54 12.28 -103.32
C LYS A 115 -32.92 13.47 -104.20
N ARG A 116 -32.91 14.69 -103.66
CA ARG A 116 -33.15 15.92 -104.45
C ARG A 116 -32.09 16.07 -105.54
N PHE A 117 -30.81 15.83 -105.21
CA PHE A 117 -29.71 15.84 -106.17
C PHE A 117 -29.86 14.74 -107.23
N GLU A 118 -30.23 13.52 -106.85
CA GLU A 118 -30.54 12.41 -107.76
C GLU A 118 -31.70 12.77 -108.70
N THR A 119 -32.80 13.34 -108.21
CA THR A 119 -33.91 13.79 -109.08
C THR A 119 -33.50 14.94 -110.00
N SER A 120 -32.73 15.92 -109.52
CA SER A 120 -32.19 16.99 -110.37
C SER A 120 -31.22 16.45 -111.43
N PHE A 121 -30.42 15.44 -111.07
CA PHE A 121 -29.49 14.77 -111.98
C PHE A 121 -30.21 13.86 -112.97
N GLU A 122 -31.33 13.21 -112.60
CA GLU A 122 -32.21 12.51 -113.54
C GLU A 122 -32.91 13.47 -114.49
N GLU A 123 -33.42 14.62 -114.02
CA GLU A 123 -33.99 15.66 -114.89
C GLU A 123 -32.94 16.25 -115.83
N TRP A 124 -31.71 16.47 -115.35
CA TRP A 124 -30.58 16.91 -116.18
C TRP A 124 -30.14 15.82 -117.17
N SER A 125 -30.17 14.55 -116.77
CA SER A 125 -29.92 13.39 -117.66
C SER A 125 -31.01 13.26 -118.72
N ARG A 126 -32.28 13.48 -118.38
CA ARG A 126 -33.41 13.46 -119.34
C ARG A 126 -33.38 14.65 -120.30
N THR A 127 -32.97 15.83 -119.84
CA THR A 127 -32.86 17.03 -120.69
C THR A 127 -31.58 17.08 -121.53
N SER A 128 -30.52 16.35 -121.15
CA SER A 128 -29.34 16.13 -122.00
C SER A 128 -29.48 14.92 -122.94
N SER A 129 -30.23 13.88 -122.55
CA SER A 129 -30.57 12.72 -123.39
C SER A 129 -31.67 13.03 -124.44
N THR A 130 -31.59 14.19 -125.09
CA THR A 130 -32.40 14.52 -126.27
C THR A 130 -31.57 15.30 -127.30
N LYS A 131 -30.36 14.80 -127.60
CA LYS A 131 -29.67 15.08 -128.87
C LYS A 131 -28.64 14.01 -129.25
N ASP A 132 -28.99 13.31 -130.33
CA ASP A 132 -28.17 12.67 -131.35
C ASP A 132 -27.12 11.59 -130.98
N LEU A 133 -27.21 10.48 -131.73
CA LEU A 133 -26.22 9.42 -131.79
C LEU A 133 -24.97 9.89 -132.56
N LYS A 134 -23.77 9.48 -132.12
CA LYS A 134 -22.90 8.58 -132.92
C LYS A 134 -21.62 8.12 -132.22
N GLU A 135 -21.35 6.82 -132.38
CA GLU A 135 -20.07 6.17 -132.70
C GLU A 135 -18.75 6.69 -132.07
N ASP A 136 -18.40 6.07 -130.93
CA ASP A 136 -17.25 5.14 -130.80
C ASP A 136 -15.78 5.69 -130.73
N TRP A 137 -14.87 4.82 -130.23
CA TRP A 137 -13.38 4.93 -130.14
C TRP A 137 -12.70 5.84 -129.07
N SER A 138 -12.34 5.18 -127.96
CA SER A 138 -10.93 4.90 -127.56
C SER A 138 -9.88 6.01 -127.26
N ILE A 139 -9.39 5.97 -126.01
CA ILE A 139 -7.97 6.03 -125.56
C ILE A 139 -7.29 7.41 -125.26
N ALA A 140 -6.56 7.40 -124.13
CA ALA A 140 -5.43 8.22 -123.67
C ALA A 140 -5.66 9.64 -123.06
N ILE A 141 -5.06 9.79 -121.86
CA ILE A 141 -4.83 11.02 -121.11
C ILE A 141 -3.59 11.74 -121.68
N PRO A 142 -3.60 13.07 -121.79
CA PRO A 142 -2.55 13.83 -121.11
C PRO A 142 -3.06 15.06 -120.33
N VAL A 143 -2.49 15.23 -119.15
CA VAL A 143 -2.73 16.32 -118.18
C VAL A 143 -2.38 17.70 -118.74
N LYS A 144 -3.26 18.70 -118.55
CA LYS A 144 -2.84 20.02 -118.03
C LYS A 144 -3.97 20.85 -117.43
N GLU A 145 -3.56 21.86 -116.66
CA GLU A 145 -4.41 22.70 -115.82
C GLU A 145 -5.37 23.58 -116.64
N ALA A 146 -6.67 23.47 -116.36
CA ALA A 146 -7.68 24.43 -116.75
C ALA A 146 -8.61 24.69 -115.56
N LYS A 147 -9.02 25.94 -115.36
CA LYS A 147 -10.05 26.29 -114.38
C LYS A 147 -11.40 25.75 -114.88
N PRO A 148 -12.25 25.18 -114.01
CA PRO A 148 -13.68 25.12 -114.30
C PRO A 148 -14.23 26.54 -114.27
N GLU A 149 -14.65 27.07 -115.42
CA GLU A 149 -15.46 28.29 -115.46
C GLU A 149 -16.90 27.98 -115.00
N GLU A 150 -17.55 28.97 -114.41
CA GLU A 150 -18.90 28.83 -113.87
C GLU A 150 -19.94 28.72 -114.99
N ARG A 151 -20.56 27.54 -115.12
CA ARG A 151 -21.89 27.37 -115.73
C ARG A 151 -22.70 26.34 -114.97
N ASP A 152 -23.27 26.78 -113.84
CA ASP A 152 -24.29 26.04 -113.11
C ASP A 152 -25.34 27.03 -112.56
N GLU A 153 -26.02 27.74 -113.46
CA GLU A 153 -27.05 28.76 -113.16
C GLU A 153 -28.35 28.17 -112.54
N LYS A 154 -28.30 26.96 -111.96
CA LYS A 154 -29.43 26.33 -111.25
C LYS A 154 -29.08 25.63 -109.93
N CYS A 155 -27.82 25.31 -109.62
CA CYS A 155 -27.48 24.59 -108.37
C CYS A 155 -26.63 25.33 -107.29
N PRO A 156 -26.53 26.68 -107.21
CA PRO A 156 -25.76 27.31 -106.13
C PRO A 156 -26.39 27.07 -104.75
N GLU A 157 -27.73 27.06 -104.67
CA GLU A 157 -28.50 26.88 -103.43
C GLU A 157 -28.26 25.48 -102.83
N LEU A 158 -28.44 24.42 -103.62
CA LEU A 158 -28.18 23.02 -103.23
C LEU A 158 -26.75 22.80 -102.73
N LYS A 159 -25.76 23.47 -103.34
CA LYS A 159 -24.36 23.40 -102.92
C LYS A 159 -24.14 24.08 -101.57
N GLN A 160 -24.75 25.26 -101.36
CA GLN A 160 -24.67 25.98 -100.09
C GLN A 160 -25.40 25.23 -98.97
N GLU A 161 -26.57 24.64 -99.23
CA GLU A 161 -27.28 23.78 -98.29
C GLU A 161 -26.42 22.56 -97.88
N MET A 162 -25.81 21.85 -98.85
CA MET A 162 -24.89 20.75 -98.58
C MET A 162 -23.68 21.20 -97.74
N GLU A 163 -23.10 22.37 -98.01
CA GLU A 163 -21.99 22.92 -97.22
C GLU A 163 -22.41 23.27 -95.78
N THR A 164 -23.65 23.73 -95.56
CA THR A 164 -24.20 23.90 -94.20
C THR A 164 -24.47 22.58 -93.48
N LEU A 165 -24.94 21.53 -94.18
CA LEU A 165 -25.14 20.20 -93.59
C LEU A 165 -23.81 19.51 -93.25
N LEU A 166 -22.80 19.63 -94.10
CA LEU A 166 -21.44 19.17 -93.80
C LEU A 166 -20.84 19.95 -92.62
N SER A 167 -21.14 21.25 -92.50
CA SER A 167 -20.75 22.06 -91.34
C SER A 167 -21.47 21.63 -90.05
N GLU A 168 -22.78 21.32 -90.11
CA GLU A 168 -23.54 20.77 -88.97
C GLU A 168 -22.95 19.41 -88.56
N ALA A 169 -22.68 18.51 -89.51
CA ALA A 169 -22.07 17.20 -89.25
C ALA A 169 -20.65 17.31 -88.66
N VAL A 170 -19.81 18.23 -89.16
CA VAL A 170 -18.45 18.46 -88.61
C VAL A 170 -18.50 19.06 -87.20
N GLN A 171 -19.47 19.93 -86.89
CA GLN A 171 -19.70 20.42 -85.52
C GLN A 171 -20.20 19.30 -84.61
N LEU A 172 -21.12 18.45 -85.09
CA LEU A 172 -21.64 17.30 -84.37
C LEU A 172 -20.52 16.31 -84.01
N ILE A 173 -19.68 15.92 -84.97
CA ILE A 173 -18.51 15.04 -84.79
C ILE A 173 -17.53 15.63 -83.77
N LYS A 174 -17.20 16.94 -83.87
CA LYS A 174 -16.34 17.61 -82.88
C LYS A 174 -16.92 17.56 -81.47
N SER A 175 -18.23 17.78 -81.32
CA SER A 175 -18.90 17.72 -80.01
C SER A 175 -18.94 16.30 -79.42
N LEU A 176 -19.10 15.28 -80.26
CA LEU A 176 -19.05 13.86 -79.87
C LEU A 176 -17.65 13.45 -79.42
N GLU A 177 -16.60 13.88 -80.11
CA GLU A 177 -15.22 13.58 -79.73
C GLU A 177 -14.83 14.26 -78.41
N THR A 178 -15.28 15.50 -78.17
CA THR A 178 -15.10 16.15 -76.85
C THR A 178 -15.87 15.42 -75.74
N ASP A 179 -17.13 15.04 -75.96
CA ASP A 179 -17.91 14.28 -74.96
C ASP A 179 -17.28 12.88 -74.70
N ARG A 180 -16.67 12.25 -75.71
CA ARG A 180 -15.91 10.99 -75.54
C ARG A 180 -14.65 11.19 -74.69
N ALA A 181 -13.87 12.23 -74.97
CA ALA A 181 -12.65 12.54 -74.22
C ALA A 181 -12.96 12.85 -72.75
N GLU A 182 -13.98 13.66 -72.48
CA GLU A 182 -14.45 13.94 -71.11
C GLU A 182 -14.93 12.67 -70.39
N ALA A 183 -15.70 11.81 -71.07
CA ALA A 183 -16.18 10.55 -70.51
C ALA A 183 -15.03 9.57 -70.18
N GLU A 184 -14.02 9.46 -71.04
CA GLU A 184 -12.81 8.68 -70.78
C GLU A 184 -12.01 9.22 -69.59
N GLU A 185 -11.85 10.54 -69.49
CA GLU A 185 -11.12 11.16 -68.38
C GLU A 185 -11.87 11.01 -67.05
N ALA A 186 -13.20 11.17 -67.07
CA ALA A 186 -14.07 10.86 -65.94
C ALA A 186 -13.96 9.38 -65.51
N LEU A 187 -13.90 8.44 -66.47
CA LEU A 187 -13.71 7.02 -66.18
C LEU A 187 -12.33 6.74 -65.57
N LYS A 188 -11.26 7.40 -66.07
CA LYS A 188 -9.90 7.32 -65.48
C LYS A 188 -9.90 7.84 -64.04
N ARG A 189 -10.54 8.98 -63.75
CA ARG A 189 -10.73 9.53 -62.39
C ARG A 189 -11.54 8.62 -61.47
N GLN A 190 -12.59 7.95 -61.97
CA GLN A 190 -13.36 7.00 -61.17
C GLN A 190 -12.59 5.71 -60.87
N ARG A 191 -11.75 5.23 -61.82
CA ARG A 191 -10.85 4.09 -61.58
C ARG A 191 -9.79 4.41 -60.51
N SER A 192 -9.13 5.57 -60.57
CA SER A 192 -8.18 5.96 -59.52
C SER A 192 -8.86 6.19 -58.16
N ARG A 193 -10.04 6.83 -58.13
CA ARG A 193 -10.88 6.95 -56.91
C ARG A 193 -11.24 5.57 -56.33
N LYS A 194 -11.66 4.60 -57.16
CA LYS A 194 -11.93 3.23 -56.71
C LYS A 194 -10.70 2.62 -56.05
N ASN A 195 -9.53 2.70 -56.68
CA ASN A 195 -8.31 2.11 -56.14
C ASN A 195 -7.93 2.74 -54.78
N VAL A 196 -8.03 4.07 -54.63
CA VAL A 196 -7.76 4.77 -53.35
C VAL A 196 -8.80 4.39 -52.28
N VAL A 197 -10.06 4.19 -52.64
CA VAL A 197 -11.10 3.72 -51.70
C VAL A 197 -10.85 2.28 -51.28
N ASN A 198 -10.52 1.39 -52.21
CA ASN A 198 -10.13 0.01 -51.92
C ASN A 198 -8.95 -0.05 -50.95
N MET A 199 -7.83 0.63 -51.23
CA MET A 199 -6.65 0.65 -50.34
C MET A 199 -6.97 1.15 -48.92
N LYS A 200 -7.97 2.04 -48.76
CA LYS A 200 -8.47 2.46 -47.44
C LYS A 200 -9.33 1.40 -46.76
N ILE A 201 -10.20 0.71 -47.51
CA ILE A 201 -10.98 -0.43 -47.00
C ILE A 201 -10.03 -1.57 -46.59
N ASP A 202 -9.01 -1.86 -47.39
CA ASP A 202 -8.05 -2.93 -47.15
C ASP A 202 -7.21 -2.63 -45.90
N SER A 203 -6.66 -1.42 -45.76
CA SER A 203 -5.90 -1.01 -44.56
C SER A 203 -6.77 -0.93 -43.30
N TRP A 204 -8.02 -0.49 -43.39
CA TRP A 204 -8.98 -0.55 -42.27
C TRP A 204 -9.36 -1.99 -41.91
N SER A 205 -9.42 -2.89 -42.89
CA SER A 205 -9.69 -4.32 -42.66
C SER A 205 -8.51 -5.00 -41.97
N VAL A 206 -7.28 -4.74 -42.41
CA VAL A 206 -6.05 -5.20 -41.73
C VAL A 206 -6.01 -4.70 -40.28
N TRP A 207 -6.21 -3.39 -40.06
CA TRP A 207 -6.20 -2.82 -38.72
C TRP A 207 -7.28 -3.43 -37.81
N LYS A 208 -8.49 -3.64 -38.33
CA LYS A 208 -9.61 -4.23 -37.58
C LYS A 208 -9.44 -5.74 -37.31
N LEU A 209 -8.78 -6.48 -38.20
CA LEU A 209 -8.66 -7.95 -38.12
C LEU A 209 -7.36 -8.43 -37.48
N GLN A 210 -6.31 -7.60 -37.44
CA GLN A 210 -4.98 -7.97 -36.93
C GLN A 210 -4.54 -7.05 -35.79
N GLU A 211 -4.35 -5.75 -36.06
CA GLU A 211 -3.80 -4.80 -35.09
C GLU A 211 -4.70 -4.61 -33.86
N LEU A 212 -6.01 -4.45 -34.05
CA LEU A 212 -6.95 -4.25 -32.94
C LEU A 212 -7.03 -5.49 -32.02
N PRO A 213 -7.20 -6.74 -32.53
CA PRO A 213 -7.07 -7.94 -31.70
C PRO A 213 -5.72 -8.06 -31.00
N LEU A 214 -4.60 -7.76 -31.65
CA LEU A 214 -3.26 -7.82 -31.05
C LEU A 214 -3.06 -6.77 -29.95
N ALA A 215 -3.62 -5.57 -30.11
CA ALA A 215 -3.60 -4.53 -29.07
C ALA A 215 -4.43 -4.94 -27.85
N VAL A 216 -5.67 -5.40 -28.07
CA VAL A 216 -6.55 -5.89 -27.00
C VAL A 216 -5.95 -7.12 -26.29
N GLN A 217 -5.29 -8.02 -27.02
CA GLN A 217 -4.57 -9.14 -26.41
C GLN A 217 -3.40 -8.66 -25.55
N LYS A 218 -2.58 -7.70 -26.01
CA LYS A 218 -1.48 -7.12 -25.21
C LYS A 218 -1.96 -6.44 -23.93
N GLU A 219 -3.11 -5.76 -23.97
CA GLU A 219 -3.75 -5.21 -22.76
C GLU A 219 -4.21 -6.33 -21.82
N HIS A 220 -4.89 -7.37 -22.32
CA HIS A 220 -5.27 -8.52 -21.51
C HIS A 220 -4.07 -9.28 -20.90
N GLU A 221 -2.97 -9.41 -21.64
CA GLU A 221 -1.72 -10.01 -21.14
C GLU A 221 -1.03 -9.14 -20.08
N ALA A 222 -1.15 -7.80 -20.16
CA ALA A 222 -0.69 -6.90 -19.11
C ALA A 222 -1.53 -7.07 -17.84
N TYR A 223 -2.86 -6.91 -17.94
CA TYR A 223 -3.75 -7.11 -16.80
C TYR A 223 -3.68 -8.52 -16.20
N LEU A 224 -3.39 -9.56 -17.00
CA LEU A 224 -3.20 -10.92 -16.50
C LEU A 224 -1.93 -11.05 -15.64
N ARG A 225 -0.83 -10.37 -16.00
CA ARG A 225 0.37 -10.31 -15.15
C ARG A 225 0.08 -9.63 -13.82
N ASP A 226 -0.56 -8.45 -13.86
CA ASP A 226 -0.95 -7.70 -12.66
C ASP A 226 -1.88 -8.53 -11.74
N VAL A 227 -2.84 -9.26 -12.33
CA VAL A 227 -3.76 -10.14 -11.58
C VAL A 227 -3.02 -11.32 -10.94
N ILE A 228 -2.03 -11.91 -11.61
CA ILE A 228 -1.22 -13.01 -11.06
C ILE A 228 -0.31 -12.51 -9.92
N GLU A 229 0.30 -11.33 -10.07
CA GLU A 229 1.09 -10.69 -9.00
C GLU A 229 0.23 -10.36 -7.77
N LEU A 230 -0.97 -9.82 -7.98
CA LEU A 230 -1.94 -9.56 -6.91
C LEU A 230 -2.45 -10.86 -6.25
N GLN A 231 -2.66 -11.94 -7.01
CA GLN A 231 -3.01 -13.25 -6.46
C GLN A 231 -1.88 -13.80 -5.58
N TRP A 232 -0.63 -13.74 -6.05
CA TRP A 232 0.54 -14.17 -5.29
C TRP A 232 0.70 -13.37 -3.98
N HIS A 233 0.52 -12.04 -4.02
CA HIS A 233 0.52 -11.22 -2.82
C HIS A 233 -0.63 -11.53 -1.86
N LEU A 234 -1.84 -11.83 -2.35
CA LEU A 234 -2.95 -12.25 -1.49
C LEU A 234 -2.69 -13.60 -0.83
N GLU A 235 -2.07 -14.54 -1.54
CA GLU A 235 -1.71 -15.86 -1.02
C GLU A 235 -0.54 -15.79 -0.02
N ASP A 236 0.48 -14.95 -0.24
CA ASP A 236 1.49 -14.59 0.76
C ASP A 236 0.86 -14.07 2.06
N LYS A 237 -0.09 -13.12 1.95
CA LYS A 237 -0.78 -12.58 3.14
C LYS A 237 -1.68 -13.59 3.83
N ALA A 238 -2.33 -14.50 3.08
CA ALA A 238 -3.11 -15.59 3.66
C ALA A 238 -2.21 -16.57 4.44
N ASN A 239 -1.07 -16.96 3.87
CA ASN A 239 -0.09 -17.85 4.52
C ASN A 239 0.51 -17.20 5.78
N GLN A 240 0.85 -15.91 5.73
CA GLN A 240 1.32 -15.17 6.91
C GLN A 240 0.24 -15.08 8.00
N LEU A 241 -1.03 -14.85 7.63
CA LEU A 241 -2.15 -14.83 8.58
C LEU A 241 -2.32 -16.21 9.24
N GLN A 242 -2.29 -17.30 8.47
CA GLN A 242 -2.36 -18.66 9.01
C GLN A 242 -1.18 -18.99 9.94
N GLN A 243 0.03 -18.49 9.62
CA GLN A 243 1.19 -18.63 10.50
C GLN A 243 1.00 -17.86 11.82
N PHE A 244 0.47 -16.64 11.78
CA PHE A 244 0.16 -15.87 12.99
C PHE A 244 -0.99 -16.47 13.80
N GLU A 245 -2.02 -17.05 13.17
CA GLU A 245 -3.07 -17.79 13.87
C GLU A 245 -2.50 -19.03 14.58
N LYS A 246 -1.60 -19.78 13.94
CA LYS A 246 -0.92 -20.92 14.57
C LYS A 246 -0.07 -20.49 15.77
N GLN A 247 0.77 -19.45 15.60
CA GLN A 247 1.56 -18.88 16.69
C GLN A 247 0.69 -18.35 17.84
N LYS A 248 -0.46 -17.76 17.52
CA LYS A 248 -1.47 -17.34 18.51
C LYS A 248 -2.00 -18.55 19.29
N THR A 249 -2.38 -19.65 18.62
CA THR A 249 -2.87 -20.85 19.32
C THR A 249 -1.79 -21.49 20.20
N GLU A 250 -0.53 -21.53 19.76
CA GLU A 250 0.59 -22.03 20.56
C GLU A 250 0.84 -21.17 21.82
N LEU A 251 0.69 -19.84 21.70
CA LEU A 251 0.78 -18.91 22.83
C LEU A 251 -0.44 -18.99 23.76
N GLU A 252 -1.64 -19.22 23.24
CA GLU A 252 -2.86 -19.40 24.03
C GLU A 252 -2.81 -20.72 24.83
N GLU A 253 -2.35 -21.82 24.23
CA GLU A 253 -2.09 -23.08 24.92
C GLU A 253 -1.01 -22.92 26.03
N ALA A 254 0.10 -22.25 25.71
CA ALA A 254 1.15 -21.98 26.69
C ALA A 254 0.66 -21.10 27.85
N ASN A 255 -0.19 -20.11 27.58
CA ASN A 255 -0.76 -19.23 28.59
C ASN A 255 -1.81 -19.95 29.46
N VAL A 256 -2.63 -20.84 28.88
CA VAL A 256 -3.53 -21.73 29.64
C VAL A 256 -2.74 -22.65 30.56
N LYS A 257 -1.60 -23.19 30.10
CA LYS A 257 -0.72 -24.01 30.94
C LYS A 257 -0.10 -23.21 32.09
N ILE A 258 0.42 -22.01 31.82
CA ILE A 258 0.96 -21.12 32.86
C ILE A 258 -0.13 -20.74 33.88
N GLN A 259 -1.36 -20.50 33.44
CA GLN A 259 -2.49 -20.25 34.35
C GLN A 259 -2.79 -21.48 35.23
N ALA A 260 -2.79 -22.69 34.67
CA ALA A 260 -2.95 -23.92 35.45
C ALA A 260 -1.80 -24.15 36.46
N ASP A 261 -0.55 -23.85 36.09
CA ASP A 261 0.60 -23.89 36.99
C ASP A 261 0.47 -22.85 38.13
N ILE A 262 -0.04 -21.64 37.83
CA ILE A 262 -0.35 -20.59 38.80
C ILE A 262 -1.47 -21.03 39.76
N ASP A 263 -2.56 -21.58 39.24
CA ASP A 263 -3.71 -22.01 40.03
C ASP A 263 -3.35 -23.19 40.94
N TYR A 264 -2.59 -24.17 40.44
CA TYR A 264 -1.99 -25.22 41.24
C TYR A 264 -1.12 -24.66 42.38
N MET A 265 -0.26 -23.68 42.10
CA MET A 265 0.56 -23.02 43.12
C MET A 265 -0.27 -22.22 44.14
N ASN A 266 -1.39 -21.63 43.72
CA ASN A 266 -2.33 -20.94 44.61
C ASN A 266 -3.08 -21.90 45.54
N GLU A 267 -3.47 -23.09 45.06
CA GLU A 267 -4.08 -24.14 45.88
C GLU A 267 -3.08 -24.76 46.88
N HIS A 268 -1.85 -25.02 46.43
CA HIS A 268 -0.86 -25.77 47.20
C HIS A 268 0.03 -24.89 48.09
N GLY A 269 0.15 -23.60 47.81
CA GLY A 269 0.88 -22.62 48.64
C GLY A 269 0.42 -22.59 50.11
N PRO A 270 -0.89 -22.43 50.40
CA PRO A 270 -1.43 -22.48 51.76
C PRO A 270 -1.17 -23.81 52.48
N LEU A 271 -1.17 -24.93 51.76
CA LEU A 271 -0.84 -26.25 52.31
C LEU A 271 0.66 -26.36 52.66
N LEU A 272 1.54 -25.84 51.80
CA LEU A 272 2.98 -25.75 52.04
C LEU A 272 3.32 -24.85 53.23
N ASP A 273 2.72 -23.66 53.33
CA ASP A 273 2.93 -22.79 54.49
C ASP A 273 2.31 -23.37 55.77
N SER A 274 1.16 -24.05 55.70
CA SER A 274 0.59 -24.78 56.84
C SER A 274 1.53 -25.89 57.35
N LYS A 275 2.03 -26.74 56.43
CA LYS A 275 3.03 -27.78 56.76
C LYS A 275 4.31 -27.17 57.33
N ARG A 276 4.84 -26.13 56.70
CA ARG A 276 6.05 -25.41 57.15
C ARG A 276 5.88 -24.82 58.55
N ASN A 277 4.70 -24.26 58.85
CA ASN A 277 4.38 -23.74 60.19
C ASN A 277 4.31 -24.87 61.23
N GLN A 278 3.73 -26.03 60.87
CA GLN A 278 3.72 -27.22 61.72
C GLN A 278 5.14 -27.72 62.00
N GLU A 279 5.98 -27.88 60.97
CA GLU A 279 7.41 -28.25 61.13
C GLU A 279 8.16 -27.26 62.05
N LEU A 280 7.88 -25.96 61.94
CA LEU A 280 8.45 -24.92 62.80
C LEU A 280 7.94 -25.00 64.25
N GLN A 281 6.73 -25.50 64.47
CA GLN A 281 6.13 -25.72 65.78
C GLN A 281 6.65 -27.00 66.44
N ASP A 282 6.79 -28.08 65.67
CA ASP A 282 7.39 -29.35 66.10
C ASP A 282 8.87 -29.15 66.44
N LEU A 283 9.61 -28.42 65.61
CA LEU A 283 11.01 -28.04 65.89
C LEU A 283 11.14 -27.24 67.20
N LYS A 284 10.22 -26.31 67.48
CA LYS A 284 10.17 -25.59 68.77
C LYS A 284 9.88 -26.54 69.94
N SER A 285 9.04 -27.55 69.75
CA SER A 285 8.77 -28.60 70.75
C SER A 285 10.04 -29.42 71.04
N CYS A 286 10.72 -29.90 70.00
CA CYS A 286 12.00 -30.60 70.11
C CYS A 286 13.09 -29.74 70.80
N TYR A 287 13.13 -28.42 70.57
CA TYR A 287 14.04 -27.53 71.29
C TYR A 287 13.71 -27.37 72.78
N LYS A 288 12.43 -27.41 73.18
CA LYS A 288 12.03 -27.46 74.61
C LYS A 288 12.46 -28.77 75.26
N GLN A 289 12.11 -29.91 74.67
CA GLN A 289 12.54 -31.23 75.15
C GLN A 289 14.06 -31.34 75.22
N LYS A 290 14.80 -30.85 74.22
CA LYS A 290 16.27 -30.77 74.23
C LYS A 290 16.84 -29.81 75.27
N LYS A 291 16.05 -28.88 75.84
CA LYS A 291 16.43 -28.11 77.02
C LYS A 291 16.18 -28.93 78.28
N GLU A 292 14.97 -29.44 78.47
CA GLU A 292 14.56 -30.27 79.62
C GLU A 292 15.49 -31.48 79.83
N VAL A 293 15.82 -32.21 78.75
CA VAL A 293 16.78 -33.33 78.79
C VAL A 293 18.20 -32.89 79.14
N ARG A 294 18.65 -31.70 78.73
CA ARG A 294 19.97 -31.17 79.13
C ARG A 294 19.99 -30.67 80.57
N ASP A 295 18.86 -30.16 81.06
CA ASP A 295 18.71 -29.73 82.44
C ASP A 295 18.60 -30.94 83.39
N LEU A 296 17.97 -32.05 82.95
CA LEU A 296 18.02 -33.35 83.62
C LEU A 296 19.41 -33.99 83.57
N HIS A 297 20.06 -34.02 82.40
CA HIS A 297 21.41 -34.59 82.26
C HIS A 297 22.43 -33.84 83.15
N ARG A 298 22.30 -32.53 83.30
CA ARG A 298 23.12 -31.75 84.25
C ARG A 298 22.91 -32.21 85.68
N LYS A 299 21.67 -32.37 86.15
CA LYS A 299 21.37 -32.92 87.50
C LYS A 299 21.95 -34.31 87.69
N ILE A 300 21.76 -35.20 86.72
CA ILE A 300 22.28 -36.58 86.78
C ILE A 300 23.82 -36.56 86.84
N ASN A 301 24.49 -35.64 86.15
CA ASN A 301 25.95 -35.49 86.25
C ASN A 301 26.36 -34.89 87.60
N GLU A 302 25.61 -33.95 88.18
CA GLU A 302 25.83 -33.38 89.51
C GLU A 302 25.66 -34.47 90.60
N GLU A 303 24.61 -35.28 90.53
CA GLU A 303 24.36 -36.45 91.39
C GLU A 303 25.45 -37.53 91.21
N LEU A 304 25.88 -37.80 89.97
CA LEU A 304 26.94 -38.76 89.67
C LEU A 304 28.30 -38.30 90.20
N GLU A 305 28.60 -37.00 90.13
CA GLU A 305 29.82 -36.37 90.67
C GLU A 305 29.88 -36.48 92.21
N GLU A 306 28.74 -36.43 92.91
CA GLU A 306 28.64 -36.73 94.34
C GLU A 306 28.81 -38.23 94.64
N VAL A 307 28.13 -39.11 93.89
CA VAL A 307 28.25 -40.57 94.03
C VAL A 307 29.67 -41.05 93.74
N LEU A 308 30.38 -40.48 92.76
CA LEU A 308 31.78 -40.77 92.47
C LEU A 308 32.69 -40.45 93.66
N LYS A 309 32.49 -39.29 94.32
CA LYS A 309 33.23 -38.92 95.54
C LYS A 309 32.96 -39.87 96.72
N VAL A 310 31.74 -40.42 96.82
CA VAL A 310 31.43 -41.48 97.80
C VAL A 310 32.12 -42.80 97.42
N CYS A 311 32.01 -43.23 96.16
CA CYS A 311 32.64 -44.46 95.66
C CYS A 311 34.17 -44.42 95.76
N GLU A 312 34.82 -43.28 95.54
CA GLU A 312 36.27 -43.13 95.65
C GLU A 312 36.75 -43.27 97.10
N ASN A 313 35.98 -42.75 98.06
CA ASN A 313 36.16 -42.97 99.50
C ASN A 313 35.92 -44.44 99.94
N VAL A 314 35.09 -45.20 99.21
CA VAL A 314 34.90 -46.64 99.43
C VAL A 314 36.01 -47.46 98.79
N ARG A 315 36.47 -47.10 97.58
CA ARG A 315 37.58 -47.74 96.86
C ARG A 315 38.86 -47.72 97.70
N LEU A 316 39.19 -46.57 98.30
CA LEU A 316 40.33 -46.42 99.21
C LEU A 316 40.24 -47.31 100.48
N LYS A 317 39.05 -47.76 100.87
CA LYS A 317 38.85 -48.71 101.98
C LYS A 317 38.84 -50.18 101.52
N ALA A 318 38.42 -50.44 100.28
CA ALA A 318 38.41 -51.78 99.68
C ALA A 318 39.83 -52.26 99.32
N GLN A 319 40.71 -51.36 98.86
CA GLN A 319 42.08 -51.70 98.46
C GLN A 319 42.91 -52.29 99.63
N VAL A 320 42.58 -51.95 100.88
CA VAL A 320 43.19 -52.50 102.13
C VAL A 320 42.60 -53.86 102.55
N LYS A 321 41.60 -54.37 101.82
CA LYS A 321 41.20 -55.79 101.88
C LYS A 321 41.87 -56.60 100.77
N GLU A 322 41.89 -56.07 99.55
CA GLU A 322 42.33 -56.78 98.34
C GLU A 322 43.80 -57.24 98.37
N GLU A 323 44.65 -56.66 99.22
CA GLU A 323 46.00 -57.17 99.49
C GLU A 323 46.02 -58.47 100.32
N ARG A 324 45.03 -58.71 101.19
CA ARG A 324 44.95 -59.91 102.04
C ARG A 324 44.31 -61.11 101.35
N ASP A 325 43.39 -60.86 100.42
CA ASP A 325 42.69 -61.94 99.71
C ASP A 325 43.63 -62.64 98.68
N LYS A 326 44.69 -61.95 98.23
CA LYS A 326 45.68 -62.48 97.26
C LYS A 326 46.61 -63.56 97.81
N ASP A 327 46.87 -63.58 99.11
CA ASP A 327 47.65 -64.65 99.74
C ASP A 327 46.86 -65.97 99.79
N ILE A 328 45.54 -65.90 99.93
CA ILE A 328 44.64 -67.07 100.02
C ILE A 328 44.48 -67.75 98.64
N ASP A 329 44.34 -66.92 97.60
CA ASP A 329 44.10 -67.37 96.22
C ASP A 329 45.26 -68.22 95.65
N GLN A 330 46.45 -68.16 96.26
CA GLN A 330 47.63 -68.94 95.88
C GLN A 330 47.59 -70.39 96.41
N ASP A 331 47.04 -70.62 97.61
CA ASP A 331 46.97 -71.95 98.22
C ASP A 331 45.93 -72.85 97.53
N GLU A 332 44.75 -72.30 97.20
CA GLU A 332 43.64 -73.10 96.63
C GLU A 332 43.97 -73.72 95.26
N LYS A 333 44.75 -73.02 94.43
CA LYS A 333 45.21 -73.51 93.12
C LYS A 333 46.04 -74.80 93.21
N SER A 334 46.65 -75.07 94.36
CA SER A 334 47.46 -76.27 94.61
C SER A 334 46.63 -77.55 94.79
N ILE A 335 45.34 -77.43 95.13
CA ILE A 335 44.46 -78.57 95.47
C ILE A 335 43.74 -79.10 94.23
N GLU A 336 43.26 -78.20 93.36
CA GLU A 336 42.41 -78.54 92.22
C GLU A 336 43.15 -79.32 91.11
N ALA A 337 44.48 -79.29 91.09
CA ALA A 337 45.31 -80.08 90.18
C ALA A 337 45.14 -81.61 90.37
N TYR A 338 44.89 -82.07 91.60
CA TYR A 338 44.87 -83.51 91.91
C TYR A 338 43.58 -84.25 91.52
N LYS A 339 42.51 -83.56 91.12
CA LYS A 339 41.22 -84.21 90.79
C LYS A 339 41.12 -84.69 89.33
N LYS A 340 41.73 -83.96 88.39
CA LYS A 340 41.39 -84.05 86.95
C LYS A 340 41.96 -85.26 86.20
N GLU A 341 42.71 -86.12 86.87
CA GLU A 341 43.38 -87.29 86.28
C GLU A 341 42.50 -88.56 86.28
N ILE A 342 41.41 -88.57 87.06
CA ILE A 342 40.61 -89.80 87.32
C ILE A 342 39.52 -90.05 86.27
N ASP A 343 38.82 -89.01 85.79
CA ASP A 343 37.56 -89.19 85.05
C ASP A 343 37.70 -89.71 83.61
N ARG A 344 38.88 -89.53 82.98
CA ARG A 344 39.06 -89.71 81.52
C ARG A 344 39.07 -91.14 81.00
N LEU A 345 39.11 -92.15 81.87
CA LEU A 345 39.32 -93.55 81.46
C LEU A 345 38.05 -94.33 81.07
N ASN A 346 36.85 -93.80 81.32
CA ASN A 346 35.61 -94.61 81.28
C ASN A 346 34.77 -94.54 79.99
N GLU A 347 34.90 -93.51 79.14
CA GLU A 347 33.92 -93.27 78.04
C GLU A 347 34.19 -93.99 76.70
N LEU A 348 35.37 -94.60 76.49
CA LEU A 348 35.82 -94.98 75.13
C LEU A 348 35.11 -96.21 74.51
N PHE A 349 34.32 -96.98 75.27
CA PHE A 349 33.99 -98.37 74.90
C PHE A 349 32.64 -98.57 74.19
N GLY A 350 31.69 -97.63 74.28
CA GLY A 350 30.27 -97.94 74.04
C GLY A 350 29.76 -97.93 72.59
N HIS A 351 30.31 -97.09 71.69
CA HIS A 351 29.51 -96.58 70.56
C HIS A 351 29.79 -97.23 69.18
N TYR A 352 30.78 -98.12 69.04
CA TYR A 352 31.25 -98.57 67.72
C TYR A 352 30.51 -99.77 67.09
N SER A 353 29.69 -100.52 67.84
CA SER A 353 29.13 -101.80 67.36
C SER A 353 27.84 -101.71 66.55
N SER A 354 27.28 -100.50 66.33
CA SER A 354 25.92 -100.23 65.81
C SER A 354 25.49 -100.98 64.53
N SER A 355 25.48 -100.32 63.37
CA SER A 355 24.97 -100.87 62.11
C SER A 355 25.53 -100.14 60.90
N VAL A 356 26.38 -100.82 60.12
CA VAL A 356 27.06 -100.28 58.92
C VAL A 356 26.60 -100.99 57.62
N ILE A 357 25.92 -102.14 57.72
CA ILE A 357 25.93 -103.15 56.65
C ILE A 357 24.51 -103.64 56.30
N SER A 358 23.81 -102.93 55.41
CA SER A 358 22.64 -103.48 54.67
C SER A 358 22.49 -102.97 53.22
N VAL A 359 23.62 -102.62 52.60
CA VAL A 359 23.98 -102.88 51.18
C VAL A 359 22.85 -102.85 50.14
N ASN A 360 22.72 -101.71 49.45
CA ASN A 360 22.25 -101.51 48.05
C ASN A 360 22.11 -99.97 47.86
N ILE A 361 23.10 -99.20 47.40
CA ILE A 361 24.03 -99.47 46.28
C ILE A 361 23.21 -99.94 45.08
N ASP A 362 22.54 -98.99 44.39
CA ASP A 362 23.07 -98.33 43.17
C ASP A 362 22.85 -99.23 41.93
N ILE A 363 23.26 -98.75 40.74
CA ILE A 363 23.43 -99.54 39.51
C ILE A 363 22.11 -99.97 38.82
N GLU A 364 21.83 -99.67 37.55
CA GLU A 364 22.35 -98.71 36.56
C GLU A 364 21.50 -98.89 35.28
N LYS A 365 21.32 -97.82 34.44
CA LYS A 365 21.15 -97.90 32.97
C LYS A 365 19.89 -98.67 32.45
N LYS A 366 19.40 -98.55 31.20
CA LYS A 366 19.52 -97.62 30.05
C LYS A 366 18.20 -97.78 29.23
N GLU A 367 17.64 -96.74 28.61
CA GLU A 367 17.92 -96.20 27.26
C GLU A 367 17.49 -97.13 26.10
N ASP A 368 16.69 -96.52 25.22
CA ASP A 368 16.03 -96.90 23.95
C ASP A 368 16.59 -98.05 23.08
N GLU A 369 15.70 -98.70 22.30
CA GLU A 369 16.09 -99.30 21.02
C GLU A 369 14.95 -99.37 19.96
N VAL A 370 15.36 -99.43 18.68
CA VAL A 370 14.62 -99.79 17.44
C VAL A 370 13.79 -98.70 16.71
N THR A 371 14.47 -97.99 15.81
CA THR A 371 13.96 -97.60 14.46
C THR A 371 14.04 -98.83 13.51
N GLU A 372 13.43 -98.92 12.33
CA GLU A 372 13.66 -98.16 11.06
C GLU A 372 12.94 -98.93 9.90
N ILE A 373 12.78 -98.36 8.67
CA ILE A 373 12.92 -99.01 7.32
C ILE A 373 12.14 -98.29 6.16
N ILE A 374 12.88 -97.50 5.37
CA ILE A 374 12.88 -97.41 3.87
C ILE A 374 11.79 -96.55 3.14
N ARG A 375 12.02 -96.28 1.83
CA ARG A 375 11.79 -95.01 1.09
C ARG A 375 11.37 -95.18 -0.40
N GLU A 376 10.61 -94.22 -0.96
CA GLU A 376 10.61 -93.70 -2.38
C GLU A 376 9.73 -94.25 -3.58
N THR A 377 9.14 -93.30 -4.36
CA THR A 377 8.85 -93.21 -5.86
C THR A 377 7.59 -93.73 -6.64
N LYS A 378 6.73 -92.77 -7.09
CA LYS A 378 6.11 -92.43 -8.44
C LYS A 378 5.47 -93.43 -9.49
N SER A 379 4.22 -93.09 -9.96
CA SER A 379 3.73 -92.90 -11.39
C SER A 379 2.82 -93.92 -12.19
N SER A 380 1.87 -93.36 -13.01
CA SER A 380 1.30 -93.82 -14.33
C SER A 380 -0.17 -94.33 -14.48
N THR A 381 -0.61 -94.69 -15.73
CA THR A 381 -1.99 -94.44 -16.28
C THR A 381 -2.51 -95.45 -17.36
N ASN A 382 -3.85 -95.46 -17.60
CA ASN A 382 -4.64 -95.91 -18.79
C ASN A 382 -5.27 -97.33 -18.89
N GLU A 383 -6.49 -97.38 -19.46
CA GLU A 383 -7.20 -98.56 -20.02
C GLU A 383 -7.42 -98.43 -21.55
N LEU A 384 -7.95 -99.47 -22.24
CA LEU A 384 -7.40 -99.88 -23.54
C LEU A 384 -8.39 -100.46 -24.60
N ASN A 385 -8.18 -100.11 -25.89
CA ASN A 385 -8.35 -100.95 -27.12
C ASN A 385 -9.70 -101.51 -27.64
N SER A 386 -10.90 -101.07 -27.24
CA SER A 386 -12.15 -101.74 -27.69
C SER A 386 -12.66 -101.49 -29.14
N LEU A 387 -12.21 -100.45 -29.86
CA LEU A 387 -12.94 -99.90 -31.04
C LEU A 387 -12.46 -100.27 -32.46
N SER A 388 -11.30 -100.89 -32.65
CA SER A 388 -10.55 -100.81 -33.93
C SER A 388 -11.10 -101.61 -35.15
N LYS A 389 -12.11 -102.47 -34.99
CA LYS A 389 -12.30 -103.63 -35.89
C LYS A 389 -13.35 -103.50 -37.02
N LYS A 390 -13.65 -102.29 -37.51
CA LYS A 390 -14.88 -102.01 -38.30
C LYS A 390 -14.70 -101.36 -39.69
N LEU A 391 -13.49 -101.37 -40.27
CA LEU A 391 -13.11 -100.43 -41.36
C LEU A 391 -13.12 -100.98 -42.80
N GLU A 392 -12.88 -102.28 -43.03
CA GLU A 392 -12.31 -102.75 -44.32
C GLU A 392 -13.31 -102.97 -45.48
N ASP A 393 -14.59 -103.24 -45.21
CA ASP A 393 -15.54 -103.78 -46.23
C ASP A 393 -15.92 -102.82 -47.38
N LEU A 394 -15.62 -101.52 -47.26
CA LEU A 394 -16.13 -100.46 -48.17
C LEU A 394 -15.49 -100.43 -49.57
N ARG A 395 -14.43 -101.19 -49.82
CA ARG A 395 -13.46 -100.90 -50.91
C ARG A 395 -13.91 -101.24 -52.33
N ARG A 396 -14.94 -102.05 -52.53
CA ARG A 396 -15.15 -102.83 -53.79
C ARG A 396 -16.12 -102.26 -54.83
N VAL A 397 -16.74 -101.10 -54.59
CA VAL A 397 -17.83 -100.54 -55.45
C VAL A 397 -17.29 -99.62 -56.58
N HIS A 398 -15.98 -99.43 -56.64
CA HIS A 398 -15.33 -98.30 -57.31
C HIS A 398 -15.34 -98.32 -58.87
N ASP A 399 -14.89 -99.41 -59.51
CA ASP A 399 -14.29 -99.31 -60.85
C ASP A 399 -15.27 -99.20 -62.02
N GLN A 400 -16.53 -99.64 -61.86
CA GLN A 400 -17.51 -99.72 -62.94
C GLN A 400 -17.91 -98.34 -63.51
N LEU A 401 -17.68 -97.27 -62.74
CA LEU A 401 -17.97 -95.88 -63.09
C LEU A 401 -17.12 -95.35 -64.27
N THR A 402 -15.97 -95.98 -64.54
CA THR A 402 -14.87 -95.39 -65.32
C THR A 402 -15.17 -95.10 -66.80
N ARG A 403 -16.05 -95.88 -67.48
CA ARG A 403 -16.14 -95.84 -68.96
C ARG A 403 -17.14 -94.83 -69.54
N ARG A 404 -18.28 -94.56 -68.87
CA ARG A 404 -19.26 -93.55 -69.36
C ARG A 404 -18.65 -92.15 -69.43
N LYS A 405 -17.60 -91.91 -68.65
CA LYS A 405 -16.76 -90.70 -68.62
C LYS A 405 -16.38 -90.18 -70.02
N LYS A 406 -15.81 -91.04 -70.89
CA LYS A 406 -15.13 -90.60 -72.12
C LYS A 406 -16.01 -89.94 -73.19
N SER A 407 -17.29 -90.34 -73.31
CA SER A 407 -18.19 -89.69 -74.29
C SER A 407 -18.67 -88.33 -73.82
N HIS A 408 -18.85 -88.16 -72.52
CA HIS A 408 -19.20 -86.87 -71.92
C HIS A 408 -17.98 -85.93 -71.95
N GLU A 409 -16.76 -86.45 -71.77
CA GLU A 409 -15.48 -85.72 -71.80
C GLU A 409 -15.30 -84.83 -73.05
N ASN A 410 -15.72 -85.27 -74.25
CA ASN A 410 -15.58 -84.47 -75.48
C ASN A 410 -16.64 -83.38 -75.64
N GLN A 411 -17.92 -83.67 -75.39
CA GLN A 411 -18.98 -82.64 -75.43
C GLN A 411 -18.78 -81.61 -74.31
N TYR A 412 -18.29 -82.06 -73.16
CA TYR A 412 -17.81 -81.21 -72.08
C TYR A 412 -16.68 -80.29 -72.55
N LEU A 413 -15.70 -80.77 -73.33
CA LEU A 413 -14.58 -79.95 -73.80
C LEU A 413 -15.01 -78.75 -74.68
N GLU A 414 -16.00 -78.93 -75.55
CA GLU A 414 -16.51 -77.87 -76.43
C GLU A 414 -17.43 -76.88 -75.69
N ALA A 415 -18.28 -77.38 -74.79
CA ALA A 415 -19.04 -76.56 -73.85
C ALA A 415 -18.10 -75.76 -72.91
N VAL A 416 -16.98 -76.35 -72.50
CA VAL A 416 -15.93 -75.71 -71.69
C VAL A 416 -15.14 -74.66 -72.49
N SER A 417 -14.87 -74.89 -73.78
CA SER A 417 -14.23 -73.90 -74.67
C SER A 417 -15.09 -72.64 -74.79
N SER A 418 -16.36 -72.80 -75.14
CA SER A 418 -17.34 -71.70 -75.25
C SER A 418 -17.61 -71.03 -73.89
N PHE A 419 -17.72 -71.80 -72.81
CA PHE A 419 -17.79 -71.28 -71.45
C PHE A 419 -16.56 -70.43 -71.08
N TYR A 420 -15.33 -70.86 -71.40
CA TYR A 420 -14.13 -70.07 -71.09
C TYR A 420 -14.00 -68.80 -71.94
N ALA A 421 -14.58 -68.76 -73.14
CA ALA A 421 -14.68 -67.53 -73.91
C ALA A 421 -15.64 -66.53 -73.23
N ALA A 422 -16.87 -66.96 -72.90
CA ALA A 422 -17.84 -66.14 -72.18
C ALA A 422 -17.36 -65.73 -70.78
N LYS A 423 -16.65 -66.63 -70.08
CA LYS A 423 -16.02 -66.34 -68.78
C LYS A 423 -14.96 -65.26 -68.90
N LYS A 424 -14.17 -65.19 -69.98
CA LYS A 424 -13.19 -64.10 -70.15
C LYS A 424 -13.85 -62.73 -70.27
N THR A 425 -14.99 -62.64 -70.96
CA THR A 425 -15.78 -61.38 -70.99
C THR A 425 -16.37 -61.07 -69.61
N TRP A 426 -16.95 -62.05 -68.91
CA TRP A 426 -17.47 -61.84 -67.56
C TRP A 426 -16.37 -61.52 -66.54
N ASP A 427 -15.18 -62.10 -66.65
CA ASP A 427 -14.03 -61.83 -65.78
C ASP A 427 -13.53 -60.38 -65.97
N ILE A 428 -13.65 -59.81 -67.17
CA ILE A 428 -13.36 -58.40 -67.46
C ILE A 428 -14.46 -57.49 -66.88
N GLU A 429 -15.73 -57.78 -67.18
CA GLU A 429 -16.88 -57.02 -66.66
C GLU A 429 -16.91 -57.04 -65.12
N LEU A 430 -16.58 -58.17 -64.49
CA LEU A 430 -16.41 -58.30 -63.03
C LEU A 430 -15.19 -57.52 -62.52
N SER A 431 -14.10 -57.42 -63.28
CA SER A 431 -12.93 -56.62 -62.89
C SER A 431 -13.24 -55.13 -62.92
N ASP A 432 -13.96 -54.66 -63.94
CA ASP A 432 -14.37 -53.25 -64.06
C ASP A 432 -15.41 -52.90 -62.98
N VAL A 433 -16.44 -53.73 -62.78
CA VAL A 433 -17.43 -53.55 -61.69
C VAL A 433 -16.78 -53.64 -60.30
N ALA A 434 -15.80 -54.52 -60.09
CA ALA A 434 -15.06 -54.58 -58.81
C ALA A 434 -14.21 -53.32 -58.58
N LYS A 435 -13.66 -52.73 -59.64
CA LYS A 435 -12.93 -51.48 -59.57
C LYS A 435 -13.87 -50.30 -59.26
N ASP A 436 -14.97 -50.15 -59.99
CA ASP A 436 -15.97 -49.11 -59.74
C ASP A 436 -16.54 -49.23 -58.32
N TYR A 437 -16.80 -50.45 -57.84
CA TYR A 437 -17.18 -50.71 -56.45
C TYR A 437 -16.09 -50.29 -55.46
N SER A 438 -14.81 -50.50 -55.77
CA SER A 438 -13.70 -50.07 -54.91
C SER A 438 -13.55 -48.54 -54.85
N ASP A 439 -13.73 -47.83 -55.97
CA ASP A 439 -13.67 -46.37 -56.04
C ASP A 439 -14.90 -45.73 -55.34
N ILE A 440 -16.09 -46.33 -55.48
CA ILE A 440 -17.31 -45.94 -54.74
C ILE A 440 -17.16 -46.24 -53.23
N SER A 441 -16.58 -47.37 -52.85
CA SER A 441 -16.31 -47.73 -51.45
C SER A 441 -15.29 -46.78 -50.81
N PHE A 442 -14.23 -46.42 -51.54
CA PHE A 442 -13.23 -45.43 -51.09
C PHE A 442 -13.86 -44.05 -50.87
N THR A 443 -14.63 -43.54 -51.84
CA THR A 443 -15.31 -42.24 -51.68
C THR A 443 -16.38 -42.26 -50.59
N CYS A 444 -17.13 -43.36 -50.42
CA CYS A 444 -18.05 -43.53 -49.29
C CYS A 444 -17.34 -43.54 -47.93
N THR A 445 -16.18 -44.22 -47.82
CA THR A 445 -15.41 -44.26 -46.56
C THR A 445 -14.76 -42.92 -46.23
N GLN A 446 -14.26 -42.18 -47.22
CA GLN A 446 -13.82 -40.79 -47.03
C GLN A 446 -14.97 -39.90 -46.52
N LEU A 447 -16.13 -39.92 -47.18
CA LEU A 447 -17.29 -39.13 -46.77
C LEU A 447 -17.82 -39.52 -45.37
N MET A 448 -17.75 -40.79 -44.98
CA MET A 448 -18.06 -41.19 -43.60
C MET A 448 -17.08 -40.60 -42.59
N GLU A 449 -15.77 -40.56 -42.89
CA GLU A 449 -14.77 -40.00 -41.97
C GLU A 449 -14.86 -38.47 -41.86
N GLU A 450 -15.14 -37.78 -42.97
CA GLU A 450 -15.44 -36.34 -42.97
C GLU A 450 -16.69 -36.02 -42.14
N ASN A 451 -17.76 -36.83 -42.25
CA ASN A 451 -18.96 -36.68 -41.43
C ASN A 451 -18.70 -36.92 -39.94
N LYS A 452 -17.94 -37.97 -39.56
CA LYS A 452 -17.53 -38.20 -38.16
C LYS A 452 -16.73 -37.01 -37.61
N LYS A 453 -15.82 -36.45 -38.40
CA LYS A 453 -15.04 -35.28 -37.99
C LYS A 453 -15.94 -34.08 -37.72
N LEU A 454 -16.90 -33.79 -38.62
CA LEU A 454 -17.88 -32.74 -38.42
C LEU A 454 -18.76 -32.98 -37.19
N GLU A 455 -19.14 -34.24 -36.91
CA GLU A 455 -19.87 -34.62 -35.70
C GLU A 455 -19.05 -34.37 -34.42
N ILE A 456 -17.75 -34.71 -34.43
CA ILE A 456 -16.81 -34.41 -33.33
C ILE A 456 -16.65 -32.89 -33.14
N ASP A 457 -16.51 -32.13 -34.22
CA ASP A 457 -16.41 -30.66 -34.18
C ASP A 457 -17.71 -30.03 -33.64
N ILE A 458 -18.89 -30.52 -34.05
CA ILE A 458 -20.21 -30.10 -33.54
C ILE A 458 -20.35 -30.40 -32.05
N ASN A 459 -19.98 -31.59 -31.61
CA ASN A 459 -20.01 -31.97 -30.19
C ASN A 459 -19.07 -31.10 -29.36
N THR A 460 -17.83 -30.92 -29.81
CA THR A 460 -16.82 -30.04 -29.18
C THR A 460 -17.30 -28.59 -29.06
N MET A 461 -18.01 -28.07 -30.07
CA MET A 461 -18.59 -26.72 -30.02
C MET A 461 -19.83 -26.66 -29.10
N THR A 462 -20.62 -27.73 -29.03
CA THR A 462 -21.77 -27.85 -28.12
C THR A 462 -21.32 -27.88 -26.66
N GLU A 463 -20.23 -28.57 -26.33
CA GLU A 463 -19.62 -28.56 -25.01
C GLU A 463 -19.15 -27.15 -24.60
N LYS A 464 -18.44 -26.45 -25.50
CA LYS A 464 -18.01 -25.04 -25.28
C LYS A 464 -19.19 -24.09 -25.08
N ILE A 465 -20.29 -24.29 -25.80
CA ILE A 465 -21.54 -23.53 -25.61
C ILE A 465 -22.13 -23.80 -24.23
N ASN A 466 -22.21 -25.06 -23.80
CA ASN A 466 -22.72 -25.44 -22.48
C ASN A 466 -21.84 -24.90 -21.34
N GLU A 467 -20.52 -24.92 -21.49
CA GLU A 467 -19.58 -24.33 -20.53
C GLU A 467 -19.75 -22.80 -20.43
N SER A 468 -19.96 -22.12 -21.57
CA SER A 468 -20.25 -20.69 -21.65
C SER A 468 -21.58 -20.34 -20.96
N ILE A 469 -22.63 -21.15 -21.16
CA ILE A 469 -23.92 -21.01 -20.46
C ILE A 469 -23.75 -21.19 -18.94
N LYS A 470 -22.94 -22.15 -18.51
CA LYS A 470 -22.63 -22.37 -17.08
C LYS A 470 -21.92 -21.14 -16.49
N LYS A 471 -20.83 -20.67 -17.10
CA LYS A 471 -20.08 -19.46 -16.68
C LYS A 471 -20.97 -18.23 -16.64
N LYS A 472 -21.87 -18.04 -17.62
CA LYS A 472 -22.90 -16.99 -17.57
C LYS A 472 -23.80 -17.10 -16.33
N SER A 473 -24.26 -18.30 -15.96
CA SER A 473 -25.11 -18.47 -14.76
C SER A 473 -24.38 -18.17 -13.44
N GLU A 474 -23.08 -18.45 -13.39
CA GLU A 474 -22.17 -18.12 -12.28
C GLU A 474 -21.96 -16.60 -12.18
N HIS A 475 -21.68 -15.92 -13.30
CA HIS A 475 -21.58 -14.46 -13.38
C HIS A 475 -22.90 -13.76 -13.02
N GLU A 476 -24.05 -14.24 -13.48
CA GLU A 476 -25.35 -13.68 -13.06
C GLU A 476 -25.58 -13.81 -11.55
N SER A 477 -25.11 -14.90 -10.94
CA SER A 477 -25.20 -15.13 -9.50
C SER A 477 -24.27 -14.19 -8.71
N ALA A 478 -23.06 -13.93 -9.22
CA ALA A 478 -22.15 -12.92 -8.69
C ALA A 478 -22.70 -11.49 -8.84
N ILE A 479 -23.34 -11.15 -9.96
CA ILE A 479 -24.01 -9.85 -10.15
C ILE A 479 -25.15 -9.66 -9.14
N LYS A 480 -25.93 -10.72 -8.87
CA LYS A 480 -27.00 -10.71 -7.85
C LYS A 480 -26.44 -10.50 -6.43
N SER A 481 -25.32 -11.15 -6.06
CA SER A 481 -24.69 -10.95 -4.74
C SER A 481 -24.06 -9.56 -4.60
N LEU A 482 -23.33 -9.07 -5.62
CA LEU A 482 -22.79 -7.71 -5.65
C LEU A 482 -23.88 -6.64 -5.55
N THR A 483 -25.02 -6.83 -6.21
CA THR A 483 -26.18 -5.93 -6.12
C THR A 483 -26.75 -5.88 -4.70
N LYS A 484 -26.81 -7.02 -4.00
CA LYS A 484 -27.21 -7.09 -2.57
C LYS A 484 -26.22 -6.36 -1.66
N MET A 485 -24.91 -6.53 -1.89
CA MET A 485 -23.86 -5.81 -1.15
C MET A 485 -23.93 -4.30 -1.39
N LYS A 486 -24.17 -3.86 -2.63
CA LYS A 486 -24.37 -2.44 -2.95
C LYS A 486 -25.54 -1.84 -2.17
N LEU A 487 -26.68 -2.51 -2.13
CA LEU A 487 -27.86 -2.06 -1.37
C LEU A 487 -27.59 -1.97 0.15
N GLN A 488 -26.75 -2.86 0.69
CA GLN A 488 -26.29 -2.77 2.07
C GLN A 488 -25.36 -1.56 2.26
N ASN A 489 -24.38 -1.36 1.38
CA ASN A 489 -23.48 -0.20 1.42
C ASN A 489 -24.24 1.14 1.31
N ASP A 490 -25.25 1.23 0.45
CA ASP A 490 -26.14 2.40 0.35
C ASP A 490 -26.90 2.67 1.65
N LYS A 491 -27.26 1.62 2.42
CA LYS A 491 -27.87 1.74 3.75
C LYS A 491 -26.85 2.19 4.81
N HIS A 492 -25.62 1.68 4.77
CA HIS A 492 -24.53 2.13 5.65
C HIS A 492 -24.18 3.61 5.38
N LEU A 493 -24.04 4.01 4.12
CA LEU A 493 -23.78 5.39 3.71
C LEU A 493 -24.89 6.35 4.17
N LYS A 494 -26.17 5.97 4.03
CA LYS A 494 -27.31 6.74 4.57
C LYS A 494 -27.28 6.87 6.10
N ASN A 495 -26.73 5.90 6.83
CA ASN A 495 -26.55 6.00 8.28
C ASN A 495 -25.35 6.90 8.64
N ILE A 496 -24.22 6.79 7.90
CA ILE A 496 -23.06 7.66 8.08
C ILE A 496 -23.45 9.13 7.87
N TYR A 497 -24.20 9.45 6.81
CA TYR A 497 -24.71 10.82 6.61
C TYR A 497 -25.56 11.32 7.77
N LYS A 498 -26.47 10.50 8.32
CA LYS A 498 -27.27 10.88 9.51
C LYS A 498 -26.39 11.18 10.72
N GLU A 499 -25.32 10.42 10.92
CA GLU A 499 -24.42 10.62 12.05
C GLU A 499 -23.51 11.85 11.84
N VAL A 500 -23.04 12.11 10.62
CA VAL A 500 -22.35 13.36 10.26
C VAL A 500 -23.24 14.58 10.52
N TYR A 501 -24.54 14.53 10.18
CA TYR A 501 -25.48 15.60 10.52
C TYR A 501 -25.65 15.78 12.03
N ARG A 502 -25.75 14.69 12.81
CA ARG A 502 -25.81 14.73 14.29
C ARG A 502 -24.55 15.36 14.88
N ILE A 503 -23.37 14.90 14.47
CA ILE A 503 -22.07 15.43 14.89
C ILE A 503 -21.96 16.92 14.53
N GLY A 504 -22.42 17.32 13.34
CA GLY A 504 -22.50 18.74 12.95
C GLY A 504 -23.37 19.59 13.88
N THR A 505 -24.57 19.13 14.23
CA THR A 505 -25.43 19.85 15.19
C THR A 505 -24.84 19.91 16.60
N LEU A 506 -24.20 18.84 17.07
CA LEU A 506 -23.48 18.81 18.35
C LEU A 506 -22.27 19.75 18.34
N PHE A 507 -21.52 19.81 17.25
CA PHE A 507 -20.39 20.74 17.07
C PHE A 507 -20.85 22.20 17.13
N HIS A 508 -21.91 22.57 16.40
CA HIS A 508 -22.43 23.94 16.44
C HIS A 508 -23.00 24.33 17.83
N LEU A 509 -23.65 23.39 18.53
CA LEU A 509 -24.10 23.59 19.90
C LEU A 509 -22.93 23.74 20.89
N SER A 510 -21.89 22.92 20.74
CA SER A 510 -20.67 22.97 21.55
C SER A 510 -19.93 24.29 21.32
N LYS A 511 -19.75 24.69 20.06
CA LYS A 511 -19.12 25.96 19.70
C LYS A 511 -19.84 27.14 20.35
N ARG A 512 -21.18 27.25 20.23
CA ARG A 512 -21.93 28.33 20.88
C ARG A 512 -21.66 28.40 22.40
N LYS A 513 -21.62 27.24 23.08
CA LYS A 513 -21.29 27.20 24.52
C LYS A 513 -19.85 27.65 24.82
N THR A 514 -18.89 27.36 23.95
CA THR A 514 -17.51 27.86 24.07
C THR A 514 -17.47 29.38 23.85
N ASP A 515 -18.10 29.89 22.80
CA ASP A 515 -18.20 31.33 22.51
C ASP A 515 -18.84 32.08 23.71
N GLU A 516 -19.95 31.56 24.25
CA GLU A 516 -20.61 32.06 25.47
C GLU A 516 -19.74 32.01 26.74
N MET A 517 -18.71 31.15 26.80
CA MET A 517 -17.77 31.07 27.93
C MET A 517 -16.57 32.01 27.73
N GLU A 518 -16.12 32.22 26.50
CA GLU A 518 -15.11 33.22 26.18
C GLU A 518 -15.61 34.64 26.48
N ASP A 519 -16.87 34.97 26.18
CA ASP A 519 -17.48 36.25 26.55
C ASP A 519 -17.49 36.49 28.07
N LYS A 520 -17.82 35.46 28.86
CA LYS A 520 -17.79 35.52 30.33
C LYS A 520 -16.36 35.71 30.84
N ILE A 521 -15.38 35.01 30.26
CA ILE A 521 -13.95 35.20 30.57
C ILE A 521 -13.49 36.61 30.21
N ALA A 522 -13.92 37.16 29.07
CA ALA A 522 -13.61 38.53 28.66
C ALA A 522 -14.21 39.57 29.62
N GLU A 523 -15.45 39.38 30.08
CA GLU A 523 -16.08 40.25 31.07
C GLU A 523 -15.35 40.20 32.44
N VAL A 524 -14.96 39.01 32.90
CA VAL A 524 -14.17 38.83 34.12
C VAL A 524 -12.79 39.49 33.98
N ARG A 525 -12.11 39.34 32.84
CA ARG A 525 -10.83 40.03 32.54
C ARG A 525 -10.99 41.57 32.61
N ARG A 526 -12.07 42.14 32.05
CA ARG A 526 -12.37 43.58 32.18
C ARG A 526 -12.54 44.01 33.65
N LYS A 527 -13.29 43.24 34.44
CA LYS A 527 -13.51 43.50 35.88
C LYS A 527 -12.20 43.44 36.69
N PHE A 528 -11.31 42.49 36.41
CA PHE A 528 -10.00 42.43 37.07
C PHE A 528 -9.08 43.59 36.68
N LYS A 529 -9.01 43.96 35.39
CA LYS A 529 -8.22 45.11 34.94
C LYS A 529 -8.63 46.42 35.63
N GLY A 530 -9.95 46.67 35.77
CA GLY A 530 -10.45 47.84 36.51
C GLY A 530 -10.04 47.86 37.99
N ARG A 531 -10.02 46.70 38.65
CA ARG A 531 -9.52 46.57 40.04
C ARG A 531 -8.01 46.80 40.13
N GLU A 532 -7.24 46.29 39.17
CA GLU A 532 -5.80 46.49 39.09
C GLU A 532 -5.43 47.98 38.90
N GLU A 533 -6.13 48.68 38.01
CA GLU A 533 -5.95 50.12 37.78
C GLU A 533 -6.33 50.95 39.02
N PHE A 534 -7.40 50.58 39.74
CA PHE A 534 -7.76 51.20 41.02
C PHE A 534 -6.67 51.00 42.09
N LEU A 535 -6.16 49.78 42.26
CA LEU A 535 -5.06 49.50 43.20
C LEU A 535 -3.78 50.24 42.82
N LYS A 536 -3.43 50.32 41.53
CA LYS A 536 -2.29 51.11 41.05
C LYS A 536 -2.43 52.60 41.40
N LYS A 537 -3.64 53.19 41.30
CA LYS A 537 -3.90 54.58 41.74
C LYS A 537 -3.71 54.73 43.25
N LEU A 538 -4.27 53.82 44.05
CA LEU A 538 -4.17 53.87 45.52
C LEU A 538 -2.73 53.70 46.01
N THR A 539 -1.96 52.77 45.44
CA THR A 539 -0.53 52.58 45.74
C THR A 539 0.30 53.81 45.36
N ARG A 540 0.07 54.41 44.17
CA ARG A 540 0.74 55.66 43.78
C ARG A 540 0.48 56.78 44.79
N GLY A 541 -0.78 56.98 45.20
CA GLY A 541 -1.12 57.98 46.22
C GLY A 541 -0.41 57.76 47.57
N LYS A 542 -0.33 56.50 48.04
CA LYS A 542 0.42 56.15 49.25
C LYS A 542 1.93 56.39 49.11
N VAL A 543 2.52 56.08 47.95
CA VAL A 543 3.95 56.33 47.69
C VAL A 543 4.25 57.83 47.69
N SER A 544 3.44 58.66 47.03
CA SER A 544 3.61 60.12 47.04
C SER A 544 3.50 60.70 48.47
N ALA A 545 2.55 60.23 49.28
CA ALA A 545 2.45 60.64 50.68
C ALA A 545 3.67 60.19 51.52
N GLY A 546 4.22 59.00 51.24
CA GLY A 546 5.44 58.49 51.86
C GLY A 546 6.67 59.33 51.55
N MET A 547 6.83 59.79 50.30
CA MET A 547 7.94 60.68 49.90
C MET A 547 7.91 62.01 50.68
N VAL A 548 6.74 62.65 50.79
CA VAL A 548 6.57 63.90 51.55
C VAL A 548 6.85 63.72 53.06
N LEU A 549 6.61 62.53 53.61
CA LEU A 549 7.01 62.20 54.99
C LEU A 549 8.52 61.96 55.12
N GLN A 550 9.15 61.33 54.12
CA GLN A 550 10.58 61.09 54.09
C GLN A 550 11.39 62.39 53.98
N GLU A 551 10.96 63.34 53.13
CA GLU A 551 11.55 64.68 53.02
C GLU A 551 11.52 65.42 54.37
N LYS A 552 10.39 65.38 55.08
CA LYS A 552 10.24 65.97 56.42
C LYS A 552 11.16 65.32 57.45
N LEU A 553 11.31 63.99 57.40
CA LEU A 553 12.22 63.26 58.30
C LEU A 553 13.68 63.62 58.06
N TYR A 554 14.12 63.81 56.80
CA TYR A 554 15.47 64.29 56.51
C TYR A 554 15.70 65.70 57.05
N ALA A 555 14.78 66.64 56.84
CA ALA A 555 14.88 68.00 57.38
C ALA A 555 14.99 68.01 58.93
N MET A 556 14.21 67.18 59.63
CA MET A 556 14.32 67.03 61.09
C MET A 556 15.67 66.44 61.52
N HIS A 557 16.22 65.48 60.76
CA HIS A 557 17.51 64.89 61.05
C HIS A 557 18.67 65.88 60.86
N GLU A 558 18.61 66.76 59.86
CA GLU A 558 19.61 67.81 59.66
C GLU A 558 19.64 68.83 60.82
N VAL A 559 18.46 69.24 61.32
CA VAL A 559 18.35 70.09 62.51
C VAL A 559 18.98 69.40 63.73
N GLN A 560 18.63 68.13 64.00
CA GLN A 560 19.23 67.39 65.12
C GLN A 560 20.76 67.22 64.97
N ALA A 561 21.27 67.10 63.74
CA ALA A 561 22.70 67.02 63.47
C ALA A 561 23.44 68.35 63.72
N LEU A 562 22.76 69.50 63.55
CA LEU A 562 23.28 70.82 63.91
C LEU A 562 23.31 71.01 65.44
N GLU A 563 22.22 70.70 66.14
CA GLU A 563 22.14 70.78 67.61
C GLU A 563 23.25 69.96 68.29
N ARG A 564 23.47 68.73 67.82
CA ARG A 564 24.56 67.86 68.32
C ARG A 564 25.94 68.49 68.14
N LYS A 565 26.20 69.21 67.04
CA LYS A 565 27.47 69.92 66.82
C LYS A 565 27.65 71.10 67.78
N GLU A 566 26.59 71.80 68.15
CA GLU A 566 26.66 72.87 69.15
C GLU A 566 26.91 72.33 70.56
N LEU A 567 26.23 71.24 70.95
CA LEU A 567 26.45 70.58 72.24
C LEU A 567 27.88 70.03 72.37
N MET A 568 28.45 69.48 71.29
CA MET A 568 29.88 69.10 71.25
C MET A 568 30.81 70.29 71.51
N LYS A 569 30.57 71.45 70.86
CA LYS A 569 31.36 72.67 71.11
C LYS A 569 31.26 73.14 72.56
N LYS A 570 30.05 73.20 73.12
CA LYS A 570 29.81 73.60 74.52
C LYS A 570 30.54 72.68 75.50
N ARG A 571 30.49 71.36 75.27
CA ARG A 571 31.22 70.37 76.09
C ARG A 571 32.73 70.59 76.06
N ALA A 572 33.32 70.85 74.89
CA ALA A 572 34.76 71.08 74.76
C ALA A 572 35.26 72.28 75.58
N ILE A 573 34.49 73.37 75.62
CA ILE A 573 34.79 74.56 76.45
C ILE A 573 34.82 74.18 77.93
N CYS A 574 33.80 73.47 78.43
CA CYS A 574 33.77 73.02 79.82
C CYS A 574 34.92 72.08 80.20
N THR A 575 35.45 71.29 79.25
CA THR A 575 36.62 70.43 79.50
C THR A 575 37.91 71.24 79.64
N ILE A 576 38.07 72.34 78.91
CA ILE A 576 39.25 73.22 79.03
C ILE A 576 39.26 73.89 80.41
N SER A 577 38.13 74.49 80.82
CA SER A 577 38.03 75.17 82.13
C SER A 577 38.07 74.23 83.34
N LEU A 578 37.91 72.91 83.16
CA LEU A 578 38.18 71.93 84.20
C LEU A 578 39.70 71.68 84.38
N ALA A 579 40.45 71.57 83.28
CA ALA A 579 41.90 71.38 83.34
C ALA A 579 42.61 72.59 84.00
N GLU A 580 42.16 73.82 83.72
CA GLU A 580 42.65 75.05 84.36
C GLU A 580 42.46 75.04 85.90
N LEU A 581 41.37 74.41 86.39
CA LEU A 581 41.11 74.23 87.82
C LEU A 581 41.93 73.08 88.43
N GLU A 582 42.16 71.99 87.69
CA GLU A 582 42.99 70.87 88.14
C GLU A 582 44.46 71.27 88.31
N GLU A 583 45.02 72.09 87.43
CA GLU A 583 46.38 72.63 87.57
C GLU A 583 46.49 73.60 88.77
N SER A 584 45.46 74.41 89.01
CA SER A 584 45.36 75.28 90.19
C SER A 584 45.31 74.49 91.51
N LEU A 585 44.73 73.28 91.49
CA LEU A 585 44.63 72.39 92.65
C LEU A 585 45.97 71.76 93.03
N HIS A 586 46.78 71.34 92.05
CA HIS A 586 48.11 70.77 92.30
C HIS A 586 49.06 71.76 92.99
N GLN A 587 48.97 73.05 92.66
CA GLN A 587 49.79 74.09 93.29
C GLN A 587 49.50 74.24 94.80
N LEU A 588 48.24 74.08 95.21
CA LEU A 588 47.86 74.07 96.64
C LEU A 588 48.33 72.80 97.36
N GLU A 589 48.30 71.65 96.70
CA GLU A 589 48.73 70.38 97.31
C GLU A 589 50.23 70.41 97.65
N ASP A 590 51.06 70.95 96.74
CA ASP A 590 52.49 71.21 96.92
C ASP A 590 52.81 72.13 98.12
N GLU A 591 51.96 73.12 98.40
CA GLU A 591 52.11 73.98 99.58
C GLU A 591 51.77 73.24 100.89
N THR A 592 50.78 72.34 100.88
CA THR A 592 50.42 71.58 102.10
C THR A 592 51.51 70.59 102.53
N GLU A 593 52.26 69.98 101.60
CA GLU A 593 53.37 69.09 101.97
C GLU A 593 54.58 69.85 102.54
N ARG A 594 54.80 71.11 102.14
CA ARG A 594 55.79 72.00 102.80
C ARG A 594 55.42 72.24 104.26
N ILE A 595 54.14 72.52 104.55
CA ILE A 595 53.63 72.74 105.91
C ILE A 595 53.77 71.47 106.78
N ARG A 596 53.53 70.28 106.22
CA ARG A 596 53.73 68.99 106.92
C ARG A 596 55.15 68.78 107.43
N ASN A 597 56.17 69.24 106.71
CA ASN A 597 57.56 69.02 107.11
C ASN A 597 57.99 69.92 108.28
N LEU A 598 57.56 71.19 108.32
CA LEU A 598 57.74 72.05 109.49
C LEU A 598 57.10 71.48 110.77
N TYR A 599 55.92 70.86 110.64
CA TYR A 599 55.26 70.18 111.77
C TYR A 599 56.06 68.99 112.33
N LYS A 600 56.81 68.26 111.49
CA LYS A 600 57.67 67.15 111.95
C LYS A 600 58.85 67.67 112.78
N GLU A 601 59.50 68.75 112.33
CA GLU A 601 60.60 69.40 113.07
C GLU A 601 60.13 69.92 114.44
N HIS A 602 58.94 70.52 114.50
CA HIS A 602 58.34 70.99 115.76
C HIS A 602 58.01 69.83 116.73
N SER A 603 57.65 68.64 116.23
CA SER A 603 57.36 67.49 117.10
C SER A 603 58.61 66.93 117.82
N ALA A 604 59.76 66.93 117.15
CA ALA A 604 61.02 66.41 117.72
C ALA A 604 61.53 67.25 118.92
N ILE A 605 61.16 68.53 118.99
CA ILE A 605 61.50 69.41 120.12
C ILE A 605 60.59 69.13 121.34
N LEU A 606 59.38 68.62 121.10
CA LEU A 606 58.37 68.35 122.13
C LEU A 606 58.64 67.07 122.93
N ASP A 607 59.14 66.01 122.28
CA ASP A 607 59.45 64.74 122.97
C ASP A 607 60.58 64.87 124.01
N ASN A 608 61.54 65.77 123.77
CA ASN A 608 62.63 66.10 124.71
C ASN A 608 62.11 66.71 126.05
N ILE A 609 60.90 67.30 126.04
CA ILE A 609 60.24 67.82 127.25
C ILE A 609 59.47 66.71 127.99
N LEU A 610 59.10 65.60 127.32
CA LEU A 610 58.36 64.50 127.92
C LEU A 610 59.24 63.54 128.74
N GLU A 611 60.49 63.31 128.37
CA GLU A 611 61.38 62.42 129.16
C GLU A 611 61.62 62.92 130.59
N GLN A 612 61.68 64.24 130.82
CA GLN A 612 61.85 64.81 132.16
C GLN A 612 60.66 64.55 133.11
N LYS A 613 59.51 64.09 132.60
CA LYS A 613 58.27 63.88 133.36
C LYS A 613 58.21 62.51 134.05
N ASP A 614 58.88 61.49 133.53
CA ASP A 614 58.66 60.10 133.95
C ASP A 614 59.49 59.65 135.16
N ASP A 615 60.57 60.36 135.51
CA ASP A 615 61.35 60.06 136.71
C ASP A 615 60.61 60.34 138.03
N ILE A 616 59.59 61.22 138.02
CA ILE A 616 58.70 61.42 139.17
C ILE A 616 57.77 60.20 139.36
N ARG A 617 57.38 59.52 138.28
CA ARG A 617 56.43 58.39 138.30
C ARG A 617 57.01 57.13 138.95
N LYS A 618 58.35 56.96 138.93
CA LYS A 618 59.09 55.80 139.46
C LYS A 618 59.02 55.61 140.99
N LYS A 619 58.35 56.51 141.73
CA LYS A 619 58.26 56.45 143.20
C LYS A 619 56.98 55.80 143.77
N MET A 620 55.85 55.79 143.06
CA MET A 620 54.55 55.48 143.66
C MET A 620 54.25 53.98 143.82
N GLU A 621 54.35 53.19 142.74
CA GLU A 621 53.71 51.86 142.70
C GLU A 621 54.51 50.71 143.33
N LYS A 622 55.40 51.02 144.29
CA LYS A 622 56.17 50.02 145.07
C LYS A 622 55.30 49.20 146.04
N ILE A 623 54.01 49.51 146.19
CA ILE A 623 53.14 49.00 147.26
C ILE A 623 52.39 47.71 146.87
N LYS A 624 52.02 47.49 145.60
CA LYS A 624 51.11 46.40 145.20
C LYS A 624 51.76 45.00 145.05
N LYS A 625 52.85 44.72 145.76
CA LYS A 625 53.50 43.39 145.87
C LYS A 625 53.23 42.73 147.24
N LYS A 626 52.27 41.81 147.33
CA LYS A 626 52.13 40.78 148.41
C LYS A 626 51.16 39.66 147.99
N LEU A 627 51.29 38.48 148.62
CA LEU A 627 50.64 37.18 148.30
C LEU A 627 50.96 36.66 146.86
N ARG A 628 52.02 35.88 146.59
CA ARG A 628 52.46 34.51 147.01
C ARG A 628 51.49 33.40 146.55
N LYS A 629 51.83 32.35 145.77
CA LYS A 629 53.03 31.45 145.53
C LYS A 629 53.11 30.17 146.39
N LYS A 630 53.43 29.05 145.70
CA LYS A 630 53.82 27.65 146.10
C LYS A 630 52.68 26.59 146.02
N GLY A 631 52.90 25.35 145.52
CA GLY A 631 53.98 24.83 144.65
C GLY A 631 54.21 23.29 144.64
N LYS A 632 54.80 22.78 143.53
CA LYS A 632 55.53 21.48 143.31
C LYS A 632 54.80 20.09 143.29
N LYS A 633 54.77 19.49 142.08
CA LYS A 633 55.32 18.18 141.59
C LYS A 633 55.00 16.81 142.28
N ILE A 634 55.17 15.73 141.48
CA ILE A 634 55.13 14.24 141.71
C ILE A 634 53.81 13.64 141.16
N LEU A 635 53.77 12.56 140.33
CA LEU A 635 54.79 11.80 139.56
C LEU A 635 54.12 11.18 138.29
N ASP A 636 54.92 10.60 137.39
CA ASP A 636 54.59 10.12 136.04
C ASP A 636 53.61 8.91 135.94
N ALA A 637 53.12 8.70 134.69
CA ALA A 637 52.89 7.41 133.99
C ALA A 637 51.53 7.25 133.28
N LEU A 638 51.57 6.52 132.16
CA LEU A 638 50.46 5.86 131.45
C LEU A 638 49.42 6.72 130.70
N THR A 639 49.69 7.02 129.41
CA THR A 639 49.00 6.42 128.23
C THR A 639 49.60 6.97 126.91
N GLU A 640 50.65 6.33 126.38
CA GLU A 640 51.23 6.66 125.05
C GLU A 640 51.19 5.45 124.08
N THR A 641 50.05 4.76 124.00
CA THR A 641 49.92 3.50 123.24
C THR A 641 48.73 3.40 122.28
N GLU A 642 47.79 4.35 122.30
CA GLU A 642 46.52 4.22 121.55
C GLU A 642 46.48 5.01 120.23
N SER A 643 47.11 6.19 120.17
CA SER A 643 47.04 7.11 119.01
C SER A 643 47.65 6.58 117.70
N LYS A 644 48.49 5.54 117.75
CA LYS A 644 49.22 5.00 116.59
C LYS A 644 48.43 3.92 115.80
N ARG A 645 47.30 3.41 116.31
CA ARG A 645 46.47 2.43 115.57
C ARG A 645 45.45 3.07 114.61
N SER A 646 44.91 4.25 114.93
CA SER A 646 43.82 4.88 114.17
C SER A 646 44.23 5.41 112.78
N LEU A 647 45.53 5.72 112.57
CA LEU A 647 46.03 6.20 111.27
C LEU A 647 46.05 5.09 110.21
N ILE A 648 46.58 3.91 110.55
CA ILE A 648 46.72 2.79 109.61
C ILE A 648 45.34 2.23 109.19
N PHE A 649 44.36 2.26 110.09
CA PHE A 649 42.98 1.83 109.78
C PHE A 649 42.32 2.75 108.74
N ASN A 650 42.43 4.08 108.93
CA ASN A 650 41.84 5.06 108.01
C ASN A 650 42.43 4.99 106.59
N ASP A 651 43.75 4.84 106.42
CA ASP A 651 44.36 4.73 105.09
C ASP A 651 43.95 3.44 104.35
N LEU A 652 43.75 2.35 105.09
CA LEU A 652 43.29 1.07 104.53
C LEU A 652 41.80 1.13 104.14
N GLU A 653 40.98 1.86 104.90
CA GLU A 653 39.58 2.12 104.54
C GLU A 653 39.47 3.08 103.34
N VAL A 654 40.26 4.16 103.30
CA VAL A 654 40.30 5.09 102.15
C VAL A 654 40.78 4.41 100.87
N THR A 655 41.76 3.52 100.93
CA THR A 655 42.19 2.74 99.75
C THR A 655 41.13 1.73 99.33
N LYS A 656 40.46 1.04 100.25
CA LYS A 656 39.31 0.18 99.98
C LYS A 656 38.16 0.95 99.30
N SER A 657 37.80 2.13 99.79
CA SER A 657 36.79 3.00 99.16
C SER A 657 37.19 3.43 97.75
N LYS A 658 38.46 3.79 97.52
CA LYS A 658 38.96 4.13 96.17
C LYS A 658 38.88 2.93 95.22
N THR A 659 39.25 1.72 95.67
CA THR A 659 39.12 0.50 94.85
C THR A 659 37.67 0.19 94.48
N VAL A 660 36.73 0.37 95.41
CA VAL A 660 35.28 0.23 95.13
C VAL A 660 34.81 1.28 94.11
N MET A 661 35.23 2.54 94.25
CA MET A 661 34.92 3.61 93.28
C MET A 661 35.47 3.29 91.88
N PHE A 662 36.70 2.80 91.77
CA PHE A 662 37.28 2.41 90.48
C PHE A 662 36.57 1.19 89.87
N PHE A 663 36.19 0.18 90.67
CA PHE A 663 35.38 -0.94 90.18
C PHE A 663 34.00 -0.49 89.68
N ALA A 664 33.33 0.43 90.37
CA ALA A 664 32.09 1.03 89.91
C ALA A 664 32.28 1.77 88.58
N LYS A 665 33.34 2.58 88.45
CA LYS A 665 33.65 3.33 87.22
C LYS A 665 34.02 2.41 86.04
N ILE A 666 34.72 1.29 86.30
CA ILE A 666 35.02 0.26 85.29
C ILE A 666 33.73 -0.42 84.80
N ASN A 667 32.78 -0.68 85.70
CA ASN A 667 31.48 -1.25 85.32
C ASN A 667 30.63 -0.26 84.51
N GLU A 668 30.57 1.02 84.88
CA GLU A 668 29.92 2.05 84.05
C GLU A 668 30.52 2.09 82.63
N LEU A 669 31.85 2.16 82.51
CA LEU A 669 32.53 2.22 81.22
C LEU A 669 32.31 0.96 80.37
N ASN A 670 32.15 -0.21 80.99
CA ASN A 670 31.81 -1.45 80.28
C ASN A 670 30.37 -1.47 79.75
N GLU A 671 29.40 -0.90 80.47
CA GLU A 671 28.03 -0.76 79.95
C GLU A 671 27.93 0.34 78.87
N GLU A 672 28.66 1.45 79.01
CA GLU A 672 28.81 2.45 77.94
C GLU A 672 29.43 1.84 76.67
N LEU A 673 30.46 0.98 76.82
CA LEU A 673 31.08 0.27 75.70
C LEU A 673 30.10 -0.66 74.99
N LYS A 674 29.30 -1.45 75.72
CA LYS A 674 28.25 -2.30 75.14
C LYS A 674 27.23 -1.48 74.37
N ALA A 675 26.74 -0.38 74.96
CA ALA A 675 25.78 0.51 74.32
C ALA A 675 26.33 1.08 73.00
N LYS A 676 27.62 1.43 72.95
CA LYS A 676 28.30 1.87 71.71
C LYS A 676 28.49 0.74 70.70
N GLU A 677 28.74 -0.49 71.14
CA GLU A 677 28.83 -1.67 70.25
C GLU A 677 27.45 -2.03 69.65
N GLU A 678 26.36 -1.79 70.36
CA GLU A 678 24.99 -1.94 69.85
C GLU A 678 24.58 -0.80 68.90
N GLU A 679 24.90 0.45 69.25
CA GLU A 679 24.68 1.63 68.39
C GLU A 679 25.43 1.47 67.04
N LYS A 680 26.68 0.99 67.08
CA LYS A 680 27.47 0.63 65.90
C LYS A 680 26.79 -0.40 65.01
N LYS A 681 26.24 -1.49 65.57
CA LYS A 681 25.48 -2.49 64.80
C LYS A 681 24.23 -1.88 64.16
N GLY A 682 23.56 -0.95 64.85
CA GLY A 682 22.45 -0.17 64.30
C GLY A 682 22.86 0.70 63.11
N PHE A 683 24.03 1.36 63.19
CA PHE A 683 24.59 2.11 62.06
C PHE A 683 24.99 1.20 60.89
N GLU A 684 25.63 0.06 61.14
CA GLU A 684 26.02 -0.91 60.11
C GLU A 684 24.79 -1.44 59.34
N GLN A 685 23.71 -1.81 60.04
CA GLN A 685 22.43 -2.19 59.42
C GLN A 685 21.79 -1.06 58.62
N THR A 686 21.83 0.17 59.15
CA THR A 686 21.28 1.35 58.47
C THR A 686 22.05 1.70 57.20
N LEU A 687 23.38 1.56 57.23
CA LEU A 687 24.28 1.80 56.11
C LEU A 687 24.07 0.73 55.02
N GLU A 688 23.84 -0.53 55.39
CA GLU A 688 23.51 -1.59 54.44
C GLU A 688 22.12 -1.40 53.79
N MET A 689 21.10 -0.97 54.55
CA MET A 689 19.81 -0.55 53.98
C MET A 689 19.98 0.63 53.00
N LEU A 690 20.88 1.57 53.28
CA LEU A 690 21.18 2.70 52.40
C LEU A 690 21.87 2.26 51.10
N LYS A 691 22.84 1.33 51.16
CA LYS A 691 23.46 0.74 49.95
C LYS A 691 22.40 0.08 49.06
N ASN A 692 21.53 -0.75 49.63
CA ASN A 692 20.51 -1.47 48.88
C ASN A 692 19.48 -0.51 48.25
N LYS A 693 19.08 0.56 48.95
CA LYS A 693 18.28 1.66 48.38
C LYS A 693 19.03 2.39 47.25
N PHE A 694 20.32 2.66 47.40
CA PHE A 694 21.14 3.31 46.37
C PHE A 694 21.26 2.44 45.10
N ILE A 695 21.48 1.13 45.23
CA ILE A 695 21.51 0.18 44.10
C ILE A 695 20.15 0.15 43.39
N SER A 696 19.03 0.09 44.13
CA SER A 696 17.68 0.14 43.55
C SER A 696 17.41 1.45 42.81
N MET A 697 17.80 2.60 43.38
CA MET A 697 17.68 3.90 42.72
C MET A 697 18.56 4.03 41.48
N ARG A 698 19.78 3.48 41.52
CA ARG A 698 20.70 3.44 40.38
C ARG A 698 20.10 2.62 39.22
N PHE A 699 19.57 1.43 39.50
CA PHE A 699 18.90 0.58 38.51
C PHE A 699 17.68 1.31 37.89
N LYS A 700 16.82 1.91 38.72
CA LYS A 700 15.66 2.69 38.23
C LYS A 700 16.08 3.86 37.32
N ARG A 701 17.15 4.58 37.67
CA ARG A 701 17.72 5.65 36.87
C ARG A 701 18.27 5.13 35.52
N GLU A 702 18.98 4.01 35.53
CA GLU A 702 19.57 3.42 34.32
C GLU A 702 18.48 2.88 33.38
N HIS A 703 17.45 2.22 33.91
CA HIS A 703 16.26 1.84 33.14
C HIS A 703 15.52 3.05 32.55
N ALA A 704 15.30 4.11 33.35
CA ALA A 704 14.66 5.34 32.87
C ALA A 704 15.49 6.06 31.79
N GLN A 705 16.82 5.99 31.85
CA GLN A 705 17.70 6.49 30.79
C GLN A 705 17.52 5.68 29.50
N THR A 706 17.51 4.34 29.57
CA THR A 706 17.29 3.49 28.38
C THR A 706 15.93 3.76 27.71
N VAL A 707 14.88 3.98 28.51
CA VAL A 707 13.54 4.34 28.00
C VAL A 707 13.56 5.74 27.34
N PHE A 708 14.27 6.71 27.93
CA PHE A 708 14.43 8.04 27.34
C PHE A 708 15.23 7.99 26.03
N ASP A 709 16.33 7.25 25.99
CA ASP A 709 17.18 7.08 24.80
C ASP A 709 16.39 6.41 23.66
N HIS A 710 15.54 5.43 23.98
CA HIS A 710 14.62 4.81 23.03
C HIS A 710 13.60 5.80 22.45
N PHE A 711 12.91 6.59 23.30
CA PHE A 711 11.98 7.63 22.81
C PHE A 711 12.69 8.71 21.98
N MET A 712 13.94 9.05 22.29
CA MET A 712 14.74 9.99 21.49
C MET A 712 15.10 9.41 20.11
N GLN A 713 15.31 8.09 20.00
CA GLN A 713 15.49 7.41 18.72
C GLN A 713 14.17 7.35 17.93
N GLU A 714 13.06 6.92 18.54
CA GLU A 714 11.75 6.88 17.88
C GLU A 714 11.33 8.26 17.35
N LYS A 715 11.59 9.33 18.13
CA LYS A 715 11.39 10.71 17.70
C LYS A 715 12.19 11.04 16.44
N LYS A 716 13.48 10.68 16.41
CA LYS A 716 14.36 10.90 15.25
C LYS A 716 13.85 10.14 14.03
N ASP A 717 13.47 8.87 14.19
CA ASP A 717 12.97 8.04 13.10
C ASP A 717 11.63 8.58 12.55
N CYS A 718 10.79 9.17 13.40
CA CYS A 718 9.58 9.88 12.99
C CYS A 718 9.88 11.19 12.25
N GLU A 719 10.90 11.95 12.68
CA GLU A 719 11.33 13.19 12.01
C GLU A 719 11.94 12.90 10.62
N GLU A 720 12.72 11.83 10.48
CA GLU A 720 13.27 11.39 9.19
C GLU A 720 12.17 10.92 8.23
N ARG A 721 11.19 10.13 8.72
CA ARG A 721 10.01 9.74 7.92
C ARG A 721 9.15 10.92 7.50
N LEU A 722 8.96 11.92 8.36
CA LEU A 722 8.24 13.16 8.02
C LEU A 722 8.97 13.96 6.94
N PHE A 723 10.30 14.00 6.98
CA PHE A 723 11.10 14.65 5.94
C PHE A 723 11.00 13.91 4.60
N GLU A 724 11.08 12.57 4.57
CA GLU A 724 10.90 11.81 3.34
C GLU A 724 9.52 12.03 2.71
N GLU A 725 8.44 12.01 3.50
CA GLU A 725 7.09 12.25 3.00
C GLU A 725 6.87 13.69 2.52
N ASP A 726 7.48 14.70 3.16
CA ASP A 726 7.47 16.08 2.64
C ASP A 726 8.20 16.19 1.29
N GLN A 727 9.34 15.51 1.11
CA GLN A 727 10.02 15.48 -0.20
C GLN A 727 9.17 14.77 -1.27
N ARG A 728 8.58 13.61 -0.95
CA ARG A 728 7.66 12.88 -1.86
C ARG A 728 6.46 13.75 -2.23
N PHE A 729 5.86 14.44 -1.25
CA PHE A 729 4.74 15.36 -1.46
C PHE A 729 5.13 16.55 -2.36
N ARG A 730 6.29 17.17 -2.15
CA ARG A 730 6.81 18.25 -3.02
C ARG A 730 6.98 17.80 -4.46
N VAL A 731 7.53 16.60 -4.69
CA VAL A 731 7.70 16.02 -6.03
C VAL A 731 6.33 15.78 -6.68
N LEU A 732 5.39 15.14 -5.98
CA LEU A 732 4.04 14.90 -6.48
C LEU A 732 3.28 16.20 -6.79
N LEU A 733 3.43 17.23 -5.95
CA LEU A 733 2.81 18.54 -6.15
C LEU A 733 3.41 19.28 -7.36
N ALA A 734 4.73 19.19 -7.57
CA ALA A 734 5.39 19.74 -8.76
C ALA A 734 4.99 19.01 -10.05
N VAL A 735 4.85 17.68 -10.02
CA VAL A 735 4.30 16.90 -11.14
C VAL A 735 2.87 17.34 -11.43
N ARG A 736 2.00 17.40 -10.42
CA ARG A 736 0.59 17.83 -10.57
C ARG A 736 0.45 19.24 -11.13
N GLN A 737 1.33 20.17 -10.74
CA GLN A 737 1.37 21.52 -11.31
C GLN A 737 1.76 21.51 -12.80
N LYS A 738 2.77 20.73 -13.20
CA LYS A 738 3.15 20.57 -14.62
C LYS A 738 2.02 19.94 -15.45
N THR A 739 1.37 18.88 -14.94
CA THR A 739 0.22 18.27 -15.60
C THR A 739 -0.93 19.27 -15.76
N LEU A 740 -1.25 20.04 -14.72
CA LEU A 740 -2.30 21.07 -14.78
C LEU A 740 -2.00 22.14 -15.83
N GLN A 741 -0.77 22.65 -15.89
CA GLN A 741 -0.34 23.62 -16.91
C GLN A 741 -0.44 23.03 -18.33
N HIS A 742 -0.04 21.78 -18.52
CA HIS A 742 -0.12 21.09 -19.81
C HIS A 742 -1.58 20.88 -20.26
N THR A 743 -2.47 20.42 -19.36
CA THR A 743 -3.91 20.29 -19.64
C THR A 743 -4.56 21.65 -19.92
N GLN A 744 -4.20 22.69 -19.16
CA GLN A 744 -4.69 24.06 -19.41
C GLN A 744 -4.27 24.56 -20.80
N LYS A 745 -3.03 24.27 -21.25
CA LYS A 745 -2.60 24.59 -22.61
C LYS A 745 -3.42 23.83 -23.66
N ILE A 746 -3.61 22.52 -23.51
CA ILE A 746 -4.42 21.71 -24.46
C ILE A 746 -5.86 22.25 -24.55
N VAL A 747 -6.46 22.67 -23.43
CA VAL A 747 -7.80 23.29 -23.42
C VAL A 747 -7.82 24.66 -24.09
N ALA A 748 -6.75 25.47 -23.98
CA ALA A 748 -6.62 26.73 -24.71
C ALA A 748 -6.43 26.51 -26.23
N ASP A 749 -5.47 25.66 -26.61
CA ASP A 749 -5.16 25.32 -28.00
C ASP A 749 -6.40 24.76 -28.74
N SER A 750 -7.18 23.89 -28.07
CA SER A 750 -8.42 23.32 -28.64
C SER A 750 -9.60 24.28 -28.65
N LEU A 751 -9.67 25.25 -27.72
CA LEU A 751 -10.67 26.32 -27.75
C LEU A 751 -10.41 27.29 -28.93
N GLU A 752 -9.15 27.64 -29.19
CA GLU A 752 -8.76 28.48 -30.33
C GLU A 752 -9.11 27.80 -31.66
N GLU A 753 -8.80 26.51 -31.81
CA GLU A 753 -9.20 25.72 -32.99
C GLU A 753 -10.73 25.63 -33.14
N ASN A 754 -11.47 25.44 -32.05
CA ASN A 754 -12.94 25.40 -32.09
C ASN A 754 -13.53 26.75 -32.56
N LEU A 755 -12.99 27.87 -32.07
CA LEU A 755 -13.37 29.22 -32.50
C LEU A 755 -13.05 29.45 -33.98
N ARG A 756 -11.89 28.98 -34.47
CA ARG A 756 -11.52 29.03 -35.90
C ARG A 756 -12.52 28.27 -36.77
N LEU A 757 -12.83 27.02 -36.39
CA LEU A 757 -13.79 26.18 -37.11
C LEU A 757 -15.22 26.75 -37.08
N ALA A 758 -15.63 27.39 -35.99
CA ALA A 758 -16.92 28.08 -35.90
C ALA A 758 -17.01 29.29 -36.85
N LEU A 759 -15.93 30.07 -36.97
CA LEU A 759 -15.84 31.18 -37.93
C LEU A 759 -15.84 30.69 -39.39
N GLU A 760 -15.09 29.62 -39.70
CA GLU A 760 -15.11 28.99 -41.03
C GLU A 760 -16.51 28.46 -41.39
N TYR A 761 -17.20 27.82 -40.44
CA TYR A 761 -18.57 27.37 -40.62
C TYR A 761 -19.54 28.53 -40.88
N GLN A 762 -19.44 29.62 -40.13
CA GLN A 762 -20.28 30.81 -40.32
C GLN A 762 -20.04 31.47 -41.69
N GLN A 763 -18.78 31.54 -42.15
CA GLN A 763 -18.45 32.04 -43.49
C GLN A 763 -19.03 31.15 -44.60
N LEU A 764 -18.95 29.83 -44.43
CA LEU A 764 -19.53 28.87 -45.38
C LEU A 764 -21.07 28.95 -45.40
N GLN A 765 -21.71 29.11 -44.24
CA GLN A 765 -23.16 29.29 -44.13
C GLN A 765 -23.62 30.59 -44.82
N ASN A 766 -22.92 31.70 -44.60
CA ASN A 766 -23.20 32.98 -45.27
C ASN A 766 -23.01 32.88 -46.79
N THR A 767 -22.03 32.11 -47.26
CA THR A 767 -21.81 31.85 -48.68
C THR A 767 -22.93 31.00 -49.28
N PHE A 768 -23.35 29.93 -48.59
CA PHE A 768 -24.48 29.10 -49.01
C PHE A 768 -25.79 29.89 -49.08
N LEU A 769 -26.07 30.76 -48.11
CA LEU A 769 -27.26 31.61 -48.13
C LEU A 769 -27.23 32.58 -49.32
N ARG A 770 -26.09 33.20 -49.60
CA ARG A 770 -25.92 34.08 -50.77
C ARG A 770 -26.18 33.35 -52.09
N GLU A 771 -25.63 32.15 -52.27
CA GLU A 771 -25.86 31.38 -53.51
C GLU A 771 -27.27 30.83 -53.63
N LYS A 772 -27.91 30.49 -52.50
CA LYS A 772 -29.34 30.16 -52.45
C LYS A 772 -30.19 31.35 -52.91
N ASP A 773 -29.92 32.55 -52.38
CA ASP A 773 -30.67 33.75 -52.73
C ASP A 773 -30.40 34.17 -54.20
N ASN A 774 -29.16 34.04 -54.69
CA ASN A 774 -28.83 34.19 -56.11
C ASN A 774 -29.67 33.24 -57.00
N TYR A 775 -29.77 31.96 -56.61
CA TYR A 775 -30.54 30.96 -57.34
C TYR A 775 -32.03 31.32 -57.41
N PHE A 776 -32.66 31.69 -56.28
CA PHE A 776 -34.07 32.13 -56.30
C PHE A 776 -34.28 33.39 -57.15
N ASN A 777 -33.38 34.38 -57.05
CA ASN A 777 -33.42 35.59 -57.89
C ASN A 777 -33.27 35.31 -59.41
N ILE A 778 -32.65 34.18 -59.80
CA ILE A 778 -32.60 33.72 -61.19
C ILE A 778 -33.88 32.95 -61.56
N TYR A 779 -34.37 32.09 -60.67
CA TYR A 779 -35.57 31.29 -60.87
C TYR A 779 -36.83 32.16 -61.04
N ASP A 780 -37.00 33.19 -60.21
CA ASP A 780 -38.16 34.09 -60.29
C ASP A 780 -38.17 34.91 -61.60
N LYS A 781 -36.98 35.29 -62.11
CA LYS A 781 -36.84 35.92 -63.43
C LYS A 781 -37.23 34.96 -64.55
N GLN A 782 -36.86 33.68 -64.44
CA GLN A 782 -37.28 32.66 -65.40
C GLN A 782 -38.81 32.42 -65.33
N LEU A 783 -39.39 32.37 -64.13
CA LEU A 783 -40.83 32.22 -63.93
C LEU A 783 -41.62 33.40 -64.53
N SER A 784 -41.11 34.62 -64.38
CA SER A 784 -41.65 35.82 -65.03
C SER A 784 -41.55 35.77 -66.56
N LEU A 785 -40.43 35.28 -67.11
CA LEU A 785 -40.25 35.08 -68.55
C LEU A 785 -41.20 34.01 -69.10
N ASP A 786 -41.32 32.86 -68.44
CA ASP A 786 -42.25 31.79 -68.82
C ASP A 786 -43.71 32.23 -68.76
N THR A 787 -44.05 33.14 -67.85
CA THR A 787 -45.39 33.77 -67.77
C THR A 787 -45.62 34.69 -68.97
N SER A 788 -44.70 35.60 -69.26
CA SER A 788 -44.74 36.47 -70.46
C SER A 788 -44.81 35.67 -71.77
N ILE A 789 -44.12 34.53 -71.86
CA ILE A 789 -44.18 33.62 -73.00
C ILE A 789 -45.55 32.94 -73.12
N LYS A 790 -46.18 32.52 -72.00
CA LYS A 790 -47.55 32.00 -71.99
C LYS A 790 -48.55 33.06 -72.45
N ASP A 791 -48.44 34.29 -71.95
CA ASP A 791 -49.35 35.39 -72.30
C ASP A 791 -49.22 35.76 -73.79
N LYS A 792 -47.99 35.87 -74.30
CA LYS A 792 -47.72 36.05 -75.73
C LYS A 792 -48.29 34.92 -76.58
N LYS A 793 -48.20 33.66 -76.10
CA LYS A 793 -48.78 32.49 -76.79
C LYS A 793 -50.31 32.53 -76.80
N GLN A 794 -50.96 32.97 -75.72
CA GLN A 794 -52.42 33.18 -75.66
C GLN A 794 -52.85 34.32 -76.59
N LEU A 795 -52.14 35.46 -76.59
CA LEU A 795 -52.40 36.58 -77.47
C LEU A 795 -52.31 36.18 -78.96
N CYS A 796 -51.28 35.43 -79.34
CA CYS A 796 -51.15 34.89 -80.70
C CYS A 796 -52.28 33.91 -81.06
N GLN A 797 -52.80 33.14 -80.10
CA GLN A 797 -53.98 32.28 -80.33
C GLN A 797 -55.28 33.09 -80.49
N LEU A 798 -55.47 34.14 -79.69
CA LEU A 798 -56.59 35.08 -79.81
C LEU A 798 -56.56 35.80 -81.17
N GLN A 799 -55.41 36.33 -81.59
CA GLN A 799 -55.22 36.94 -82.91
C GLN A 799 -55.56 35.96 -84.05
N ARG A 800 -55.10 34.70 -83.97
CA ARG A 800 -55.44 33.66 -84.98
C ARG A 800 -56.94 33.33 -85.01
N ARG A 801 -57.62 33.28 -83.85
CA ARG A 801 -59.08 33.09 -83.77
C ARG A 801 -59.82 34.29 -84.37
N MET A 802 -59.43 35.52 -84.00
CA MET A 802 -60.02 36.74 -84.53
C MET A 802 -59.84 36.84 -86.05
N HIS A 803 -58.66 36.53 -86.58
CA HIS A 803 -58.43 36.53 -88.03
C HIS A 803 -59.33 35.53 -88.78
N ARG A 804 -59.58 34.32 -88.23
CA ARG A 804 -60.55 33.37 -88.81
C ARG A 804 -61.98 33.91 -88.80
N LEU A 805 -62.43 34.46 -87.66
CA LEU A 805 -63.76 35.09 -87.55
C LEU A 805 -63.93 36.27 -88.52
N TRP A 806 -62.87 37.05 -88.78
CA TRP A 806 -62.88 38.10 -89.79
C TRP A 806 -62.95 37.54 -91.22
N GLN A 807 -62.22 36.47 -91.54
CA GLN A 807 -62.35 35.78 -92.85
C GLN A 807 -63.77 35.22 -93.06
N GLU A 808 -64.38 34.64 -92.03
CA GLU A 808 -65.76 34.13 -92.05
C GLU A 808 -66.77 35.28 -92.20
N HIS A 809 -66.59 36.40 -91.48
CA HIS A 809 -67.40 37.60 -91.64
C HIS A 809 -67.33 38.16 -93.07
N PHE A 810 -66.13 38.30 -93.65
CA PHE A 810 -66.00 38.77 -95.04
C PHE A 810 -66.63 37.81 -96.05
N LYS A 811 -66.53 36.48 -95.85
CA LYS A 811 -67.27 35.50 -96.68
C LYS A 811 -68.78 35.69 -96.57
N LEU A 812 -69.32 35.89 -95.37
CA LEU A 812 -70.74 36.15 -95.15
C LEU A 812 -71.20 37.47 -95.79
N VAL A 813 -70.37 38.53 -95.75
CA VAL A 813 -70.65 39.81 -96.44
C VAL A 813 -70.64 39.66 -97.96
N VAL A 814 -69.74 38.85 -98.53
CA VAL A 814 -69.74 38.53 -99.97
C VAL A 814 -70.98 37.71 -100.35
N LEU A 815 -71.32 36.67 -99.59
CA LEU A 815 -72.54 35.87 -99.82
C LEU A 815 -73.82 36.71 -99.68
N PHE A 816 -73.88 37.62 -98.70
CA PHE A 816 -75.01 38.52 -98.52
C PHE A 816 -75.14 39.54 -99.67
N SER A 817 -74.03 40.09 -100.16
CA SER A 817 -74.06 41.00 -101.31
C SER A 817 -74.39 40.29 -102.62
N GLN A 818 -73.94 39.04 -102.81
CA GLN A 818 -74.36 38.17 -103.91
C GLN A 818 -75.85 37.82 -103.83
N MET A 819 -76.37 37.43 -102.66
CA MET A 819 -77.79 37.17 -102.46
C MET A 819 -78.64 38.41 -102.73
N ARG A 820 -78.20 39.60 -102.27
CA ARG A 820 -78.90 40.85 -102.55
C ARG A 820 -78.87 41.22 -104.04
N LEU A 821 -77.79 40.92 -104.75
CA LEU A 821 -77.70 41.09 -106.21
C LEU A 821 -78.64 40.12 -106.94
N ALA A 822 -78.71 38.86 -106.51
CA ALA A 822 -79.62 37.86 -107.06
C ALA A 822 -81.10 38.23 -106.83
N ASN A 823 -81.44 38.78 -105.65
CA ASN A 823 -82.77 39.33 -105.41
C ASN A 823 -83.08 40.48 -106.39
N PHE A 824 -82.20 41.47 -106.55
CA PHE A 824 -82.40 42.53 -107.55
C PHE A 824 -82.51 42.02 -108.99
N GLN A 825 -81.84 40.91 -109.34
CA GLN A 825 -82.00 40.25 -110.64
C GLN A 825 -83.37 39.56 -110.77
N THR A 826 -83.86 38.92 -109.70
CA THR A 826 -85.22 38.34 -109.65
C THR A 826 -86.30 39.43 -109.73
N ASP A 827 -86.19 40.50 -108.94
CA ASP A 827 -87.12 41.64 -108.96
C ASP A 827 -87.16 42.31 -110.35
N SER A 828 -86.01 42.38 -111.02
CA SER A 828 -85.88 42.86 -112.40
C SER A 828 -86.52 41.90 -113.40
N GLN A 829 -86.31 40.58 -113.29
CA GLN A 829 -86.97 39.58 -114.13
C GLN A 829 -88.49 39.56 -113.92
N GLU A 830 -88.98 39.69 -112.70
CA GLU A 830 -90.42 39.79 -112.41
C GLU A 830 -91.00 41.10 -112.98
N SER A 831 -90.25 42.20 -112.93
CA SER A 831 -90.63 43.46 -113.59
C SER A 831 -90.67 43.34 -115.12
N ILE A 832 -89.71 42.63 -115.73
CA ILE A 832 -89.71 42.31 -117.17
C ILE A 832 -90.91 41.42 -117.52
N GLN A 833 -91.24 40.41 -116.70
CA GLN A 833 -92.44 39.59 -116.92
C GLN A 833 -93.74 40.40 -116.78
N LYS A 834 -93.81 41.36 -115.86
CA LYS A 834 -94.95 42.30 -115.74
C LYS A 834 -95.07 43.20 -116.97
N ILE A 835 -93.96 43.70 -117.51
CA ILE A 835 -93.94 44.47 -118.76
C ILE A 835 -94.42 43.61 -119.95
N LEU A 836 -93.91 42.38 -120.08
CA LEU A 836 -94.33 41.45 -121.14
C LEU A 836 -95.81 41.04 -120.99
N ALA A 837 -96.32 40.89 -119.78
CA ALA A 837 -97.74 40.63 -119.54
C ALA A 837 -98.62 41.82 -119.99
N VAL A 838 -98.19 43.06 -119.71
CA VAL A 838 -98.87 44.27 -120.19
C VAL A 838 -98.79 44.40 -121.71
N GLN A 839 -97.67 44.06 -122.35
CA GLN A 839 -97.58 44.03 -123.82
C GLN A 839 -98.52 42.97 -124.42
N ASN A 840 -98.56 41.75 -123.88
CA ASN A 840 -99.49 40.71 -124.33
C ASN A 840 -100.97 41.09 -124.13
N GLN A 841 -101.30 41.90 -123.13
CA GLN A 841 -102.65 42.49 -123.00
C GLN A 841 -102.89 43.56 -124.08
N TYR A 842 -101.91 44.41 -124.36
CA TYR A 842 -102.00 45.49 -125.36
C TYR A 842 -102.14 44.98 -126.81
N ASP A 843 -101.58 43.79 -127.11
CA ASP A 843 -101.74 43.13 -128.41
C ASP A 843 -103.01 42.25 -128.48
N LEU A 844 -103.64 41.91 -127.35
CA LEU A 844 -104.96 41.26 -127.30
C LEU A 844 -106.14 42.26 -127.37
N GLU A 845 -105.94 43.53 -127.05
CA GLU A 845 -106.92 44.62 -127.30
C GLU A 845 -106.86 45.16 -128.74
N LYS A 846 -106.53 44.28 -129.72
CA LYS A 846 -106.28 44.63 -131.13
C LYS A 846 -106.89 43.69 -132.17
N GLU A 847 -107.66 42.70 -131.73
CA GLU A 847 -108.70 42.02 -132.52
C GLU A 847 -110.08 42.63 -132.21
#